data_AF-A0A1M5C0T2-F1
#
_entry.id   AF-A0A1M5C0T2-F1
#
_cell.length_a   1.000
_cell.length_b   1.000
_cell.length_c   1.000
_cell.angle_alpha   90.00
_cell.angle_beta   90.00
_cell.angle_gamma   90.00
#
_symmetry.space_group_name_H-M   'P 1'
#
loop_
_entity.id
_entity.type
_entity.pdbx_description
1 polymer ?
#
loop_
_entity_poly.entity_id
_entity_poly.type
_entity_poly.pdbx_seq_one_letter_code
_entity_poly.pdbx_strand_id
1 'polypeptide(L)'
;MKKYIYLLIMLLLCIQAIAQGHNPGTVLPATPTTAPWNVYTAAPDNRQNASVTNAQSLALSPTGSSGTDIFVNYLVDTTGYTFYLVYTTNGTAPSRTNGTVVNMSLAVISGSNRIWAGKIPQQTPGTVVNYVIYANTTGGTLAAANNRIASSTLGIQASWTEGDNFYTFYAPGGVTGATFWSRSDAGVVTSGANVTSWTNQSNPANSLGMTPTPPTRQSSDNINFNPTLTFGGAAVAFTPSNVLAGNSSYSRIVVFNTSQVGPTNILGSGGVGGTGLATLSLWKPAANDNISQWAGGNFGSTVASAQNIMQIASSIYGDNVTNGTYININGTQGGTTTHNLGAFTASNVALGGAYNIGWQNVFTGRIPEAIVYPSALATTPLRQVESYLAIKYGATMTTDYVASNNGGAALITWSNATNAGFNNNIAGIGRDDNTALLQKQSRSENGGFQPIIGLGTIAATNQANASTGFDTADRSFLIWGDNGAATSITTPSTISGFNYRMARVWRVQETGTVGSVKVAIPASAITGNIGNLSIITASDAAFSTSVNTSAMSLETINATQYYTATVDFTSGQFFTFGGLLRNPGGVLGVRLWLRADQGTDTTTEGAAVNTVSDQSGNGFNALAPSPAANKPLFRTGNSAVGRDFNFNPYFDCTANRGFYNNQAIFTSDNSNGAYFVHAQHSGTVPTFGTTLMAVARGTTPGTAPYMDQAKFYFTSNTNLQWAANNINATVNNVTAAPALYSANWTGLTAANKILQMSSEGRRRITTGAITVLPWAGGQPSSQFAINDVHASGAGDNSGSFYAPEFI
;
A
#
# COMPACT_ATOMS: atom_id res chain seq x y z
N MET A 1 28.25 -68.10 -54.30
CA MET A 1 29.04 -66.84 -54.33
C MET A 1 28.41 -65.67 -53.56
N LYS A 2 27.09 -65.42 -53.59
CA LYS A 2 26.49 -64.33 -52.78
C LYS A 2 26.61 -64.47 -51.25
N LYS A 3 26.73 -65.70 -50.70
CA LYS A 3 26.93 -65.91 -49.24
C LYS A 3 28.35 -65.56 -48.73
N TYR A 4 29.37 -65.52 -49.58
CA TYR A 4 30.75 -65.23 -49.15
C TYR A 4 31.10 -63.73 -49.21
N ILE A 5 30.36 -62.94 -49.99
CA ILE A 5 30.49 -61.47 -50.04
C ILE A 5 29.92 -60.81 -48.77
N TYR A 6 28.81 -61.34 -48.23
CA TYR A 6 28.24 -60.86 -46.96
C TYR A 6 29.10 -61.21 -45.74
N LEU A 7 29.81 -62.33 -45.76
CA LEU A 7 30.72 -62.72 -44.67
C LEU A 7 31.99 -61.86 -44.64
N LEU A 8 32.50 -61.45 -45.81
CA LEU A 8 33.67 -60.58 -45.92
C LEU A 8 33.35 -59.12 -45.53
N ILE A 9 32.14 -58.62 -45.87
CA ILE A 9 31.68 -57.28 -45.47
C ILE A 9 31.38 -57.22 -43.96
N MET A 10 30.83 -58.29 -43.37
CA MET A 10 30.66 -58.42 -41.92
C MET A 10 31.99 -58.50 -41.17
N LEU A 11 33.01 -59.18 -41.72
CA LEU A 11 34.32 -59.27 -41.09
C LEU A 11 35.11 -57.94 -41.15
N LEU A 12 34.99 -57.17 -42.24
CA LEU A 12 35.59 -55.83 -42.33
C LEU A 12 34.91 -54.79 -41.43
N LEU A 13 33.59 -54.87 -41.23
CA LEU A 13 32.86 -54.00 -40.30
C LEU A 13 33.14 -54.34 -38.83
N CYS A 14 33.38 -55.61 -38.51
CA CYS A 14 33.79 -56.02 -37.16
C CYS A 14 35.22 -55.58 -36.79
N ILE A 15 36.15 -55.50 -37.75
CA ILE A 15 37.52 -55.00 -37.49
C ILE A 15 37.54 -53.48 -37.30
N GLN A 16 36.63 -52.74 -37.94
CA GLN A 16 36.49 -51.29 -37.74
C GLN A 16 35.82 -50.93 -36.40
N ALA A 17 35.07 -51.87 -35.79
CA ALA A 17 34.41 -51.70 -34.49
C ALA A 17 35.30 -52.01 -33.27
N ILE A 18 36.47 -52.64 -33.45
CA ILE A 18 37.42 -52.93 -32.34
C ILE A 18 38.32 -51.72 -32.00
N ALA A 19 38.31 -50.67 -32.82
CA ALA A 19 39.15 -49.48 -32.60
C ALA A 19 38.52 -48.38 -31.73
N GLN A 20 37.27 -48.49 -31.29
CA GLN A 20 36.66 -47.52 -30.36
C GLN A 20 35.86 -48.26 -29.28
N GLY A 21 36.52 -48.50 -28.16
CA GLY A 21 36.03 -49.31 -27.05
C GLY A 21 34.67 -48.86 -26.52
N HIS A 22 33.65 -49.64 -26.84
CA HIS A 22 32.37 -49.68 -26.14
C HIS A 22 32.05 -51.15 -25.83
N ASN A 23 31.73 -51.44 -24.58
CA ASN A 23 30.96 -52.64 -24.24
C ASN A 23 29.75 -52.21 -23.40
N PRO A 24 28.54 -52.06 -24.00
CA PRO A 24 27.30 -51.89 -23.28
C PRO A 24 26.69 -53.28 -23.04
N GLY A 25 26.81 -53.82 -21.84
CA GLY A 25 26.39 -55.22 -21.63
C GLY A 25 26.17 -55.71 -20.20
N THR A 26 26.30 -54.87 -19.18
CA THR A 26 25.90 -55.22 -17.80
C THR A 26 24.98 -54.15 -17.25
N VAL A 27 23.68 -54.38 -17.39
CA VAL A 27 22.67 -53.73 -16.55
C VAL A 27 22.69 -54.45 -15.20
N LEU A 28 23.28 -53.82 -14.19
CA LEU A 28 23.02 -54.18 -12.79
C LEU A 28 21.71 -53.51 -12.35
N PRO A 29 20.87 -54.19 -11.55
CA PRO A 29 19.52 -53.75 -11.24
C PRO A 29 19.57 -52.63 -10.18
N ALA A 30 19.44 -51.40 -10.62
CA ALA A 30 18.92 -50.28 -9.82
C ALA A 30 18.66 -49.10 -10.76
N THR A 31 17.61 -49.20 -11.58
CA THR A 31 16.95 -48.00 -12.09
C THR A 31 16.06 -47.47 -10.96
N PRO A 32 16.30 -46.30 -10.35
CA PRO A 32 15.25 -45.62 -9.62
C PRO A 32 14.36 -44.97 -10.68
N THR A 33 13.27 -45.65 -11.04
CA THR A 33 12.16 -45.11 -11.84
C THR A 33 11.26 -44.18 -11.02
N THR A 34 11.65 -43.81 -9.80
CA THR A 34 10.90 -42.91 -8.92
C THR A 34 11.83 -41.95 -8.18
N ALA A 35 11.92 -40.71 -8.66
CA ALA A 35 12.19 -39.43 -7.95
C ALA A 35 13.09 -38.49 -8.77
N PRO A 36 12.78 -37.18 -8.86
CA PRO A 36 13.45 -36.27 -9.78
C PRO A 36 14.84 -35.86 -9.26
N TRP A 37 15.84 -36.01 -10.13
CA TRP A 37 17.15 -35.37 -9.97
C TRP A 37 17.04 -33.93 -10.42
N ASN A 38 17.38 -32.98 -9.55
CA ASN A 38 17.40 -31.58 -9.93
C ASN A 38 18.83 -31.05 -9.88
N VAL A 39 19.27 -30.46 -10.99
CA VAL A 39 20.60 -29.86 -11.17
C VAL A 39 20.44 -28.35 -11.31
N TYR A 40 21.29 -27.58 -10.65
CA TYR A 40 21.22 -26.12 -10.64
C TYR A 40 22.61 -25.55 -10.86
N THR A 41 22.65 -24.31 -11.31
CA THR A 41 23.86 -23.52 -11.54
C THR A 41 23.67 -22.15 -10.87
N ALA A 42 24.72 -21.43 -10.44
CA ALA A 42 24.60 -20.10 -9.80
C ALA A 42 25.79 -19.15 -10.10
N ALA A 43 25.51 -17.85 -10.25
CA ALA A 43 26.48 -16.78 -10.53
C ALA A 43 27.15 -16.28 -9.23
N PRO A 44 28.34 -15.67 -9.32
CA PRO A 44 28.98 -14.98 -8.18
C PRO A 44 28.07 -13.93 -7.50
N ASP A 45 27.17 -13.28 -8.22
CA ASP A 45 26.34 -12.21 -7.65
C ASP A 45 25.02 -12.74 -7.05
N ASN A 46 24.72 -14.03 -7.29
CA ASN A 46 23.59 -14.76 -6.72
C ASN A 46 24.04 -15.73 -5.60
N ARG A 47 25.22 -15.51 -5.01
CA ARG A 47 25.78 -16.28 -3.89
C ARG A 47 24.94 -16.10 -2.62
N GLN A 48 23.83 -16.82 -2.48
CA GLN A 48 23.14 -16.95 -1.19
C GLN A 48 24.00 -17.75 -0.20
N ASN A 49 24.66 -17.02 0.69
CA ASN A 49 24.45 -17.06 2.14
C ASN A 49 23.84 -18.36 2.74
N ALA A 50 24.50 -19.50 2.59
CA ALA A 50 24.21 -20.69 3.37
C ALA A 50 24.75 -20.52 4.80
N SER A 51 23.89 -20.12 5.75
CA SER A 51 24.22 -20.21 7.17
C SER A 51 24.35 -21.67 7.59
N VAL A 52 25.58 -22.17 7.77
CA VAL A 52 25.83 -23.49 8.39
C VAL A 52 26.94 -23.38 9.43
N THR A 53 26.57 -23.39 10.71
CA THR A 53 27.45 -23.19 11.88
C THR A 53 28.12 -24.47 12.42
N ASN A 54 28.20 -25.55 11.65
CA ASN A 54 28.88 -26.78 12.10
C ASN A 54 30.21 -26.97 11.37
N ALA A 55 31.25 -27.37 12.11
CA ALA A 55 32.66 -27.45 11.69
C ALA A 55 32.98 -28.35 10.46
N GLN A 56 31.97 -28.94 9.81
CA GLN A 56 32.09 -29.65 8.53
C GLN A 56 31.61 -28.80 7.32
N SER A 57 31.17 -27.56 7.53
CA SER A 57 30.73 -26.61 6.47
C SER A 57 31.86 -25.80 5.81
N LEU A 58 33.11 -25.98 6.23
CA LEU A 58 34.29 -25.35 5.62
C LEU A 58 34.47 -25.68 4.13
N ALA A 59 33.77 -26.69 3.60
CA ALA A 59 33.80 -27.04 2.18
C ALA A 59 32.81 -26.24 1.30
N LEU A 60 31.92 -25.43 1.88
CA LEU A 60 31.03 -24.51 1.15
C LEU A 60 31.48 -23.04 1.24
N SER A 61 32.57 -22.76 1.97
CA SER A 61 33.15 -21.42 1.95
C SER A 61 33.96 -21.26 0.66
N PRO A 62 33.63 -20.28 -0.21
CA PRO A 62 34.24 -20.14 -1.52
C PRO A 62 35.74 -19.87 -1.39
N THR A 63 36.58 -20.82 -1.82
CA THR A 63 38.05 -20.63 -1.86
C THR A 63 38.52 -19.72 -3.01
N GLY A 64 37.62 -18.94 -3.63
CA GLY A 64 37.97 -17.99 -4.68
C GLY A 64 36.75 -17.30 -5.29
N SER A 65 36.90 -16.03 -5.64
CA SER A 65 35.82 -15.10 -6.01
C SER A 65 35.32 -15.19 -7.46
N SER A 66 35.87 -16.07 -8.31
CA SER A 66 35.74 -16.02 -9.77
C SER A 66 35.31 -17.36 -10.43
N GLY A 67 34.11 -17.87 -10.17
CA GLY A 67 33.57 -19.03 -10.92
C GLY A 67 32.09 -19.35 -10.64
N THR A 68 31.52 -20.25 -11.45
CA THR A 68 30.12 -20.72 -11.40
C THR A 68 30.05 -22.02 -10.63
N ASP A 69 29.18 -22.08 -9.62
CA ASP A 69 28.95 -23.29 -8.84
C ASP A 69 27.77 -24.08 -9.44
N ILE A 70 27.92 -25.41 -9.51
CA ILE A 70 26.91 -26.37 -9.97
C ILE A 70 26.48 -27.24 -8.80
N PHE A 71 25.19 -27.26 -8.53
CA PHE A 71 24.57 -27.99 -7.42
C PHE A 71 23.72 -29.14 -7.93
N VAL A 72 23.73 -30.26 -7.20
CA VAL A 72 22.80 -31.37 -7.39
C VAL A 72 22.09 -31.62 -6.08
N ASN A 73 20.76 -31.55 -6.09
CA ASN A 73 19.92 -31.86 -4.93
C ASN A 73 19.26 -33.23 -5.08
N TYR A 74 19.09 -33.94 -3.96
CA TYR A 74 18.54 -35.28 -3.94
C TYR A 74 17.75 -35.61 -2.67
N LEU A 75 16.68 -36.41 -2.85
CA LEU A 75 15.64 -36.69 -1.84
C LEU A 75 15.75 -38.07 -1.16
N VAL A 76 16.72 -38.93 -1.53
CA VAL A 76 16.94 -40.23 -0.84
C VAL A 76 18.39 -40.42 -0.41
N ASP A 77 18.71 -41.50 0.30
CA ASP A 77 20.07 -41.73 0.80
C ASP A 77 21.07 -41.95 -0.36
N THR A 78 22.17 -41.18 -0.37
CA THR A 78 23.29 -41.29 -1.33
C THR A 78 24.58 -41.74 -0.66
N THR A 79 24.51 -42.34 0.52
CA THR A 79 25.67 -42.93 1.19
C THR A 79 26.34 -43.96 0.29
N GLY A 80 27.65 -43.82 0.07
CA GLY A 80 28.43 -44.69 -0.81
C GLY A 80 28.56 -44.21 -2.27
N TYR A 81 27.94 -43.08 -2.63
CA TYR A 81 28.09 -42.48 -3.95
C TYR A 81 29.20 -41.41 -3.98
N THR A 82 30.00 -41.41 -5.04
CA THR A 82 30.92 -40.33 -5.40
C THR A 82 30.41 -39.60 -6.64
N PHE A 83 30.46 -38.28 -6.63
CA PHE A 83 29.94 -37.43 -7.71
C PHE A 83 31.06 -36.68 -8.43
N TYR A 84 30.96 -36.64 -9.76
CA TYR A 84 31.90 -35.99 -10.65
C TYR A 84 31.17 -35.03 -11.57
N LEU A 85 31.61 -33.78 -11.61
CA LEU A 85 31.20 -32.81 -12.61
C LEU A 85 32.20 -32.84 -13.77
N VAL A 86 31.71 -32.98 -15.00
CA VAL A 86 32.55 -32.96 -16.20
C VAL A 86 32.02 -31.91 -17.15
N TYR A 87 32.88 -30.98 -17.60
CA TYR A 87 32.46 -29.85 -18.42
C TYR A 87 33.39 -29.58 -19.60
N THR A 88 32.88 -28.88 -20.61
CA THR A 88 33.59 -28.42 -21.80
C THR A 88 33.22 -26.96 -22.07
N THR A 89 34.19 -26.13 -22.43
CA THR A 89 34.00 -24.68 -22.66
C THR A 89 33.95 -24.30 -24.15
N ASN A 90 34.12 -25.29 -25.03
CA ASN A 90 34.13 -25.11 -26.49
C ASN A 90 32.78 -25.47 -27.14
N GLY A 91 31.70 -25.59 -26.35
CA GLY A 91 30.37 -25.96 -26.84
C GLY A 91 30.21 -27.42 -27.29
N THR A 92 31.22 -28.29 -27.14
CA THR A 92 31.10 -29.73 -27.42
C THR A 92 30.40 -30.46 -26.26
N ALA A 93 29.78 -31.62 -26.48
CA ALA A 93 29.17 -32.37 -25.39
C ALA A 93 30.25 -33.03 -24.51
N PRO A 94 30.25 -32.80 -23.19
CA PRO A 94 31.23 -33.39 -22.29
C PRO A 94 30.95 -34.87 -22.07
N SER A 95 32.03 -35.62 -21.92
CA SER A 95 32.12 -37.05 -21.71
C SER A 95 33.31 -37.35 -20.80
N ARG A 96 33.43 -38.60 -20.35
CA ARG A 96 34.51 -39.03 -19.45
C ARG A 96 35.92 -38.83 -20.01
N THR A 97 36.06 -38.64 -21.32
CA THR A 97 37.36 -38.58 -22.01
C THR A 97 37.66 -37.24 -22.67
N ASN A 98 36.68 -36.33 -22.79
CA ASN A 98 36.85 -35.07 -23.53
C ASN A 98 36.53 -33.80 -22.72
N GLY A 99 36.12 -33.91 -21.45
CA GLY A 99 35.79 -32.77 -20.59
C GLY A 99 36.71 -32.64 -19.38
N THR A 100 36.79 -31.43 -18.84
CA THR A 100 37.49 -31.14 -17.58
C THR A 100 36.68 -31.71 -16.41
N VAL A 101 37.35 -32.45 -15.52
CA VAL A 101 36.71 -33.15 -14.40
C VAL A 101 36.91 -32.37 -13.12
N VAL A 102 35.83 -32.18 -12.38
CA VAL A 102 35.80 -31.56 -11.05
C VAL A 102 35.16 -32.55 -10.09
N ASN A 103 35.87 -32.86 -9.00
CA ASN A 103 35.29 -33.62 -7.91
C ASN A 103 34.23 -32.77 -7.21
N MET A 104 33.06 -33.33 -7.00
CA MET A 104 32.02 -32.65 -6.24
C MET A 104 32.20 -32.97 -4.75
N SER A 105 31.92 -31.98 -3.90
CA SER A 105 31.98 -32.11 -2.45
C SER A 105 30.57 -32.20 -1.88
N LEU A 106 30.38 -33.05 -0.86
CA LEU A 106 29.12 -33.17 -0.15
C LEU A 106 28.92 -31.96 0.76
N ALA A 107 27.75 -31.34 0.60
CA ALA A 107 27.23 -30.25 1.39
C ALA A 107 25.94 -30.70 2.08
N VAL A 108 25.94 -30.78 3.40
CA VAL A 108 24.72 -31.09 4.16
C VAL A 108 24.03 -29.77 4.50
N ILE A 109 22.88 -29.50 3.88
CA ILE A 109 22.01 -28.38 4.21
C ILE A 109 20.71 -28.97 4.74
N SER A 110 20.49 -28.82 6.06
CA SER A 110 19.28 -29.15 6.84
C SER A 110 18.29 -30.19 6.26
N GLY A 111 18.25 -31.39 6.86
CA GLY A 111 17.21 -32.42 6.62
C GLY A 111 17.75 -33.74 6.04
N SER A 112 16.85 -34.60 5.54
CA SER A 112 17.17 -35.89 4.90
C SER A 112 17.77 -35.75 3.49
N ASN A 113 17.88 -34.54 2.97
CA ASN A 113 18.37 -34.25 1.62
C ASN A 113 19.89 -34.03 1.63
N ARG A 114 20.56 -34.48 0.57
CA ARG A 114 22.01 -34.33 0.39
C ARG A 114 22.28 -33.50 -0.86
N ILE A 115 23.10 -32.46 -0.73
CA ILE A 115 23.48 -31.57 -1.84
C ILE A 115 24.94 -31.81 -2.18
N TRP A 116 25.25 -31.98 -3.46
CA TRP A 116 26.62 -32.04 -3.95
C TRP A 116 26.93 -30.79 -4.76
N ALA A 117 28.09 -30.19 -4.52
CA ALA A 117 28.53 -28.97 -5.20
C ALA A 117 29.86 -29.20 -5.93
N GLY A 118 29.95 -28.70 -7.17
CA GLY A 118 31.18 -28.67 -7.96
C GLY A 118 31.32 -27.32 -8.67
N LYS A 119 32.54 -26.81 -8.81
CA LYS A 119 32.79 -25.47 -9.35
C LYS A 119 33.40 -25.51 -10.75
N ILE A 120 32.85 -24.73 -11.67
CA ILE A 120 33.46 -24.42 -12.96
C ILE A 120 34.14 -23.05 -12.82
N PRO A 121 35.45 -22.92 -13.09
CA PRO A 121 36.12 -21.62 -13.09
C PRO A 121 35.45 -20.62 -14.04
N GLN A 122 35.45 -19.33 -13.70
CA GLN A 122 34.85 -18.29 -14.53
C GLN A 122 35.46 -18.30 -15.93
N GLN A 123 34.60 -18.17 -16.95
CA GLN A 123 35.01 -18.10 -18.34
C GLN A 123 34.81 -16.69 -18.88
N THR A 124 35.22 -16.46 -20.12
CA THR A 124 34.95 -15.20 -20.81
C THR A 124 33.44 -15.06 -21.08
N PRO A 125 32.83 -13.88 -20.88
CA PRO A 125 31.43 -13.64 -21.23
C PRO A 125 31.08 -14.13 -22.64
N GLY A 126 29.96 -14.84 -22.79
CA GLY A 126 29.56 -15.46 -24.06
C GLY A 126 30.14 -16.86 -24.31
N THR A 127 30.94 -17.41 -23.39
CA THR A 127 31.39 -18.81 -23.47
C THR A 127 30.23 -19.76 -23.19
N VAL A 128 30.00 -20.72 -24.09
CA VAL A 128 29.04 -21.81 -23.89
C VAL A 128 29.73 -22.96 -23.18
N VAL A 129 29.32 -23.20 -21.94
CA VAL A 129 29.78 -24.31 -21.11
C VAL A 129 28.74 -25.42 -21.15
N ASN A 130 29.12 -26.57 -21.68
CA ASN A 130 28.32 -27.78 -21.56
C ASN A 130 28.84 -28.59 -20.38
N TYR A 131 27.95 -29.21 -19.63
CA TYR A 131 28.34 -30.00 -18.47
C TYR A 131 27.51 -31.28 -18.34
N VAL A 132 28.06 -32.26 -17.65
CA VAL A 132 27.43 -33.53 -17.31
C VAL A 132 27.92 -33.96 -15.93
N ILE A 133 27.04 -34.57 -15.15
CA ILE A 133 27.38 -35.09 -13.84
C ILE A 133 27.38 -36.61 -13.90
N TYR A 134 28.37 -37.23 -13.28
CA TYR A 134 28.46 -38.69 -13.16
C TYR A 134 28.39 -39.09 -11.70
N ALA A 135 27.68 -40.18 -11.42
CA ALA A 135 27.63 -40.79 -10.09
C ALA A 135 28.26 -42.20 -10.13
N ASN A 136 29.09 -42.50 -9.13
CA ASN A 136 29.73 -43.79 -8.93
C ASN A 136 29.29 -44.38 -7.58
N THR A 137 28.70 -45.57 -7.60
CA THR A 137 28.18 -46.32 -6.44
C THR A 137 29.24 -47.06 -5.62
N THR A 138 30.49 -47.05 -6.06
CA THR A 138 31.54 -47.97 -5.57
C THR A 138 32.77 -47.25 -5.00
N GLY A 139 32.69 -45.93 -4.77
CA GLY A 139 33.79 -45.15 -4.18
C GLY A 139 35.08 -45.16 -5.00
N GLY A 140 35.00 -45.03 -6.33
CA GLY A 140 36.14 -45.13 -7.24
C GLY A 140 36.14 -44.10 -8.36
N THR A 141 37.13 -44.16 -9.25
CA THR A 141 37.42 -43.16 -10.31
C THR A 141 36.25 -42.88 -11.26
N LEU A 142 36.26 -41.72 -11.94
CA LEU A 142 35.28 -41.32 -12.96
C LEU A 142 35.08 -42.39 -14.05
N ALA A 143 36.13 -43.14 -14.40
CA ALA A 143 36.08 -44.19 -15.40
C ALA A 143 35.06 -45.30 -15.03
N ALA A 144 34.87 -45.54 -13.74
CA ALA A 144 33.98 -46.57 -13.18
C ALA A 144 32.58 -46.03 -12.78
N ALA A 145 32.28 -44.75 -13.03
CA ALA A 145 30.93 -44.23 -12.80
C ALA A 145 29.94 -44.93 -13.75
N ASN A 146 28.77 -45.34 -13.27
CA ASN A 146 27.81 -46.10 -14.09
C ASN A 146 26.62 -45.25 -14.54
N ASN A 147 26.37 -44.11 -13.88
CA ASN A 147 25.19 -43.30 -14.11
C ASN A 147 25.55 -41.90 -14.60
N ARG A 148 25.01 -41.51 -15.76
CA ARG A 148 25.07 -40.15 -16.29
C ARG A 148 23.84 -39.38 -15.80
N ILE A 149 24.07 -38.25 -15.15
CA ILE A 149 23.07 -37.30 -14.67
C ILE A 149 23.24 -36.03 -15.51
N ALA A 150 22.49 -35.96 -16.61
CA ALA A 150 22.28 -34.74 -17.38
C ALA A 150 20.88 -34.82 -17.97
N SER A 151 20.02 -33.88 -17.62
CA SER A 151 18.59 -33.98 -17.92
C SER A 151 18.18 -32.96 -18.97
N SER A 152 18.26 -33.35 -20.24
CA SER A 152 17.48 -32.71 -21.30
C SER A 152 15.96 -32.95 -21.14
N THR A 153 15.53 -33.79 -20.19
CA THR A 153 14.14 -34.26 -20.03
C THR A 153 13.33 -33.50 -18.97
N LEU A 154 13.99 -32.71 -18.10
CA LEU A 154 13.36 -31.92 -17.02
C LEU A 154 13.38 -30.40 -17.25
N GLY A 155 13.74 -29.93 -18.45
CA GLY A 155 13.83 -28.49 -18.76
C GLY A 155 14.98 -27.74 -18.06
N ILE A 156 15.91 -28.48 -17.46
CA ILE A 156 17.11 -27.95 -16.79
C ILE A 156 18.28 -27.93 -17.79
N GLN A 157 18.95 -26.79 -17.92
CA GLN A 157 20.02 -26.54 -18.91
C GLN A 157 21.15 -27.58 -18.84
N ALA A 158 21.40 -28.32 -19.93
CA ALA A 158 22.62 -29.12 -20.13
C ALA A 158 23.80 -28.31 -20.71
N SER A 159 23.52 -27.04 -21.02
CA SER A 159 24.39 -26.05 -21.63
C SER A 159 24.07 -24.72 -20.98
N TRP A 160 25.06 -24.03 -20.46
CA TRP A 160 24.92 -22.71 -19.84
C TRP A 160 25.86 -21.72 -20.53
N THR A 161 25.42 -20.50 -20.74
CA THR A 161 26.25 -19.40 -21.25
C THR A 161 26.53 -18.42 -20.13
N GLU A 162 27.78 -17.98 -20.03
CA GLU A 162 28.19 -16.94 -19.07
C GLU A 162 27.28 -15.70 -19.23
N GLY A 163 26.35 -15.52 -18.29
CA GLY A 163 25.27 -14.51 -18.32
C GLY A 163 23.83 -15.02 -18.13
N ASP A 164 23.56 -16.33 -18.12
CA ASP A 164 22.19 -16.83 -17.91
C ASP A 164 21.72 -16.69 -16.45
N ASN A 165 20.41 -16.44 -16.25
CA ASN A 165 19.78 -16.35 -14.93
C ASN A 165 19.56 -17.75 -14.31
N PHE A 166 19.90 -17.87 -13.03
CA PHE A 166 19.98 -19.14 -12.30
C PHE A 166 18.75 -19.40 -11.40
N TYR A 167 18.32 -20.67 -11.29
CA TYR A 167 17.12 -21.08 -10.54
C TYR A 167 17.38 -21.15 -9.02
N THR A 168 16.92 -20.14 -8.30
CA THR A 168 16.74 -20.12 -6.84
C THR A 168 15.43 -20.83 -6.46
N PHE A 169 15.48 -21.75 -5.50
CA PHE A 169 14.27 -22.42 -4.97
C PHE A 169 13.64 -21.56 -3.89
N TYR A 170 12.67 -20.76 -4.32
CA TYR A 170 11.86 -19.99 -3.39
C TYR A 170 10.71 -20.83 -2.84
N ALA A 171 10.35 -20.57 -1.59
CA ALA A 171 9.11 -21.08 -1.01
C ALA A 171 8.27 -19.92 -0.45
N PRO A 172 6.94 -20.00 -0.46
CA PRO A 172 6.11 -18.96 0.14
C PRO A 172 6.44 -18.83 1.62
N GLY A 173 6.82 -17.64 2.09
CA GLY A 173 7.27 -17.42 3.47
C GLY A 173 8.48 -18.28 3.91
N GLY A 174 9.19 -18.91 2.98
CA GLY A 174 10.29 -19.84 3.29
C GLY A 174 9.81 -21.20 3.78
N VAL A 175 8.50 -21.49 3.66
CA VAL A 175 7.88 -22.73 4.09
C VAL A 175 7.77 -23.68 2.91
N THR A 176 8.58 -24.73 2.93
CA THR A 176 8.65 -25.74 1.87
C THR A 176 7.45 -26.70 1.89
N GLY A 177 7.26 -27.45 0.80
CA GLY A 177 6.23 -28.49 0.70
C GLY A 177 4.90 -28.02 0.12
N ALA A 178 4.81 -26.79 -0.40
CA ALA A 178 3.64 -26.36 -1.17
C ALA A 178 3.50 -27.24 -2.43
N THR A 179 2.30 -27.74 -2.71
CA THR A 179 1.99 -28.45 -3.97
C THR A 179 1.48 -27.50 -5.04
N PHE A 180 1.00 -26.33 -4.63
CA PHE A 180 0.59 -25.25 -5.51
C PHE A 180 1.01 -23.89 -4.96
N TRP A 181 1.59 -23.09 -5.83
CA TRP A 181 1.90 -21.69 -5.57
C TRP A 181 1.80 -20.89 -6.86
N SER A 182 0.84 -19.99 -6.95
CA SER A 182 0.65 -19.13 -8.13
C SER A 182 0.73 -17.67 -7.76
N ARG A 183 1.42 -16.91 -8.60
CA ARG A 183 1.80 -15.50 -8.38
C ARG A 183 1.52 -14.64 -9.59
N SER A 184 0.80 -13.54 -9.45
CA SER A 184 0.48 -12.63 -10.56
C SER A 184 1.71 -11.89 -11.12
N ASP A 185 2.80 -11.87 -10.35
CA ASP A 185 4.08 -11.27 -10.71
C ASP A 185 5.08 -12.27 -11.34
N ALA A 186 4.75 -13.57 -11.38
CA ALA A 186 5.61 -14.60 -11.96
C ALA A 186 4.82 -15.69 -12.70
N GLY A 187 5.26 -16.06 -13.91
CA GLY A 187 4.67 -17.18 -14.64
C GLY A 187 3.26 -16.96 -15.18
N VAL A 188 2.81 -15.72 -15.34
CA VAL A 188 1.55 -15.41 -16.03
C VAL A 188 1.82 -15.21 -17.52
N VAL A 189 1.09 -15.92 -18.38
CA VAL A 189 1.12 -15.74 -19.84
C VAL A 189 -0.20 -15.12 -20.27
N THR A 190 -0.15 -14.12 -21.15
CA THR A 190 -1.35 -13.39 -21.61
C THR A 190 -1.44 -13.32 -23.14
N SER A 191 -2.66 -13.25 -23.65
CA SER A 191 -2.99 -12.84 -25.01
C SER A 191 -3.88 -11.59 -24.93
N GLY A 192 -3.31 -10.42 -25.27
CA GLY A 192 -3.91 -9.15 -24.87
C GLY A 192 -3.99 -9.05 -23.34
N ALA A 193 -5.16 -8.67 -22.81
CA ALA A 193 -5.41 -8.64 -21.36
C ALA A 193 -5.77 -10.03 -20.79
N ASN A 194 -6.16 -10.99 -21.61
CA ASN A 194 -6.62 -12.29 -21.15
C ASN A 194 -5.44 -13.17 -20.74
N VAL A 195 -5.53 -13.82 -19.59
CA VAL A 195 -4.55 -14.81 -19.15
C VAL A 195 -4.80 -16.12 -19.90
N THR A 196 -3.74 -16.69 -20.49
CA THR A 196 -3.80 -17.97 -21.22
C THR A 196 -3.15 -19.12 -20.44
N SER A 197 -2.26 -18.81 -19.50
CA SER A 197 -1.67 -19.77 -18.57
C SER A 197 -1.19 -19.06 -17.30
N TRP A 198 -1.24 -19.76 -16.17
CA TRP A 198 -0.66 -19.32 -14.92
C TRP A 198 0.17 -20.43 -14.28
N THR A 199 1.49 -20.26 -14.35
CA THR A 199 2.46 -21.27 -13.93
C THR A 199 2.44 -21.47 -12.42
N ASN A 200 2.39 -22.73 -12.00
CA ASN A 200 2.62 -23.12 -10.62
C ASN A 200 4.13 -23.09 -10.32
N GLN A 201 4.52 -22.22 -9.39
CA GLN A 201 5.90 -22.00 -8.97
C GLN A 201 6.47 -23.17 -8.16
N SER A 202 5.62 -23.99 -7.54
CA SER A 202 6.06 -25.19 -6.81
C SER A 202 6.29 -26.39 -7.73
N ASN A 203 5.51 -26.50 -8.80
CA ASN A 203 5.67 -27.54 -9.81
C ASN A 203 5.05 -27.08 -11.15
N PRO A 204 5.85 -26.63 -12.12
CA PRO A 204 5.35 -26.15 -13.41
C PRO A 204 4.55 -27.17 -14.21
N ALA A 205 4.74 -28.48 -13.99
CA ALA A 205 3.95 -29.53 -14.63
C ALA A 205 2.46 -29.48 -14.23
N ASN A 206 2.18 -28.89 -13.07
CA ASN A 206 0.84 -28.74 -12.51
C ASN A 206 0.42 -27.26 -12.57
N SER A 207 0.47 -26.64 -13.75
CA SER A 207 0.06 -25.25 -13.95
C SER A 207 -1.44 -25.12 -14.21
N LEU A 208 -2.02 -23.93 -13.99
CA LEU A 208 -3.44 -23.70 -14.22
C LEU A 208 -3.74 -23.60 -15.72
N GLY A 209 -4.69 -24.43 -16.18
CA GLY A 209 -5.32 -24.32 -17.49
C GLY A 209 -6.51 -23.36 -17.43
N MET A 210 -6.71 -22.59 -18.49
CA MET A 210 -7.80 -21.61 -18.56
C MET A 210 -9.10 -22.26 -19.03
N THR A 211 -10.23 -21.79 -18.50
CA THR A 211 -11.58 -22.13 -18.96
C THR A 211 -12.06 -21.11 -20.02
N PRO A 212 -13.28 -21.21 -20.60
CA PRO A 212 -13.73 -20.33 -21.69
C PRO A 212 -13.76 -18.83 -21.36
N THR A 213 -13.77 -18.45 -20.07
CA THR A 213 -13.76 -17.05 -19.63
C THR A 213 -12.52 -16.82 -18.75
N PRO A 214 -11.35 -16.49 -19.32
CA PRO A 214 -10.13 -16.33 -18.56
C PRO A 214 -10.15 -15.07 -17.68
N PRO A 215 -9.44 -15.07 -16.53
CA PRO A 215 -9.17 -13.83 -15.81
C PRO A 215 -8.30 -12.90 -16.67
N THR A 216 -8.31 -11.61 -16.33
CA THR A 216 -7.53 -10.59 -17.04
C THR A 216 -6.39 -10.07 -16.19
N ARG A 217 -5.30 -9.66 -16.82
CA ARG A 217 -4.19 -8.96 -16.20
C ARG A 217 -4.10 -7.56 -16.77
N GLN A 218 -4.26 -6.54 -15.93
CA GLN A 218 -4.07 -5.14 -16.30
C GLN A 218 -2.81 -4.58 -15.66
N SER A 219 -2.12 -3.67 -16.35
CA SER A 219 -0.87 -3.06 -15.87
C SER A 219 -1.09 -2.02 -14.76
N SER A 220 -2.30 -1.46 -14.65
CA SER A 220 -2.67 -0.44 -13.67
C SER A 220 -3.42 -0.97 -12.44
N ASP A 221 -3.93 -2.21 -12.49
CA ASP A 221 -4.75 -2.79 -11.42
C ASP A 221 -3.88 -3.55 -10.39
N ASN A 222 -2.99 -2.79 -9.75
CA ASN A 222 -2.02 -3.32 -8.79
C ASN A 222 -2.56 -3.21 -7.35
N ILE A 223 -2.16 -4.16 -6.50
CA ILE A 223 -2.32 -4.09 -5.05
C ILE A 223 -0.93 -3.90 -4.46
N ASN A 224 -0.75 -2.83 -3.69
CA ASN A 224 0.54 -2.47 -3.10
C ASN A 224 1.71 -2.57 -4.10
N PHE A 225 1.52 -1.96 -5.27
CA PHE A 225 2.47 -1.93 -6.39
C PHE A 225 2.82 -3.28 -7.02
N ASN A 226 2.15 -4.36 -6.63
CA ASN A 226 2.27 -5.68 -7.22
C ASN A 226 1.08 -5.98 -8.16
N PRO A 227 1.32 -6.63 -9.30
CA PRO A 227 0.27 -6.98 -10.26
C PRO A 227 -0.80 -7.88 -9.62
N THR A 228 -2.00 -7.89 -10.18
CA THR A 228 -3.08 -8.80 -9.78
C THR A 228 -3.76 -9.40 -11.01
N LEU A 229 -4.52 -10.48 -10.81
CA LEU A 229 -5.43 -10.99 -11.83
C LEU A 229 -6.87 -10.67 -11.42
N THR A 230 -7.64 -10.13 -12.38
CA THR A 230 -9.02 -9.73 -12.18
C THR A 230 -9.95 -10.80 -12.76
N PHE A 231 -10.75 -11.39 -11.87
CA PHE A 231 -11.78 -12.37 -12.15
C PHE A 231 -13.12 -11.63 -12.29
N GLY A 232 -13.79 -11.78 -13.42
CA GLY A 232 -15.10 -11.17 -13.71
C GLY A 232 -16.24 -12.18 -13.72
N GLY A 233 -16.27 -13.11 -12.76
CA GLY A 233 -17.07 -14.33 -12.86
C GLY A 233 -16.38 -15.46 -13.62
N ALA A 234 -15.05 -15.41 -13.68
CA ALA A 234 -14.19 -16.43 -14.26
C ALA A 234 -13.81 -17.48 -13.21
N ALA A 235 -13.46 -18.69 -13.65
CA ALA A 235 -12.84 -19.69 -12.80
C ALA A 235 -11.76 -20.45 -13.58
N VAL A 236 -10.68 -20.85 -12.91
CA VAL A 236 -9.54 -21.56 -13.51
C VAL A 236 -9.19 -22.79 -12.68
N ALA A 237 -8.76 -23.88 -13.32
CA ALA A 237 -8.33 -25.10 -12.62
C ALA A 237 -7.12 -25.75 -13.31
N PHE A 238 -6.50 -26.71 -12.64
CA PHE A 238 -5.41 -27.50 -13.20
C PHE A 238 -5.90 -28.35 -14.36
N THR A 239 -5.08 -28.42 -15.40
CA THR A 239 -5.05 -29.55 -16.31
C THR A 239 -4.03 -30.58 -15.79
N PRO A 240 -4.24 -31.86 -16.07
CA PRO A 240 -4.54 -32.92 -15.10
C PRO A 240 -3.46 -33.15 -14.02
N SER A 241 -3.74 -32.85 -12.74
CA SER A 241 -2.92 -33.33 -11.60
C SER A 241 -3.64 -33.18 -10.25
N ASN A 242 -3.75 -34.28 -9.50
CA ASN A 242 -4.27 -34.29 -8.14
C ASN A 242 -3.23 -33.67 -7.18
N VAL A 243 -3.32 -32.37 -6.94
CA VAL A 243 -2.40 -31.63 -6.05
C VAL A 243 -2.68 -31.84 -4.55
N LEU A 244 -3.83 -32.43 -4.22
CA LEU A 244 -4.19 -32.87 -2.87
C LEU A 244 -4.56 -34.35 -2.88
N ALA A 245 -4.02 -35.09 -1.90
CA ALA A 245 -4.42 -36.48 -1.64
C ALA A 245 -5.83 -36.53 -1.03
N GLY A 246 -6.53 -37.64 -1.26
CA GLY A 246 -7.82 -37.90 -0.62
C GLY A 246 -7.66 -38.11 0.89
N ASN A 247 -8.64 -37.65 1.68
CA ASN A 247 -8.69 -37.80 3.15
C ASN A 247 -7.45 -37.30 3.91
N SER A 248 -6.79 -36.24 3.41
CA SER A 248 -5.58 -35.71 4.02
C SER A 248 -5.77 -34.30 4.54
N SER A 249 -5.05 -33.98 5.62
CA SER A 249 -4.88 -32.62 6.11
C SER A 249 -4.32 -31.69 5.03
N TYR A 250 -4.71 -30.42 5.03
CA TYR A 250 -4.24 -29.43 4.05
C TYR A 250 -4.23 -28.02 4.61
N SER A 251 -3.54 -27.12 3.91
CA SER A 251 -3.59 -25.68 4.14
C SER A 251 -3.82 -24.94 2.84
N ARG A 252 -4.69 -23.95 2.84
CA ARG A 252 -5.02 -23.11 1.70
C ARG A 252 -4.89 -21.66 2.08
N ILE A 253 -4.09 -20.91 1.35
CA ILE A 253 -3.86 -19.49 1.63
C ILE A 253 -4.09 -18.72 0.33
N VAL A 254 -4.88 -17.66 0.38
CA VAL A 254 -5.17 -16.83 -0.79
C VAL A 254 -5.24 -15.37 -0.40
N VAL A 255 -4.65 -14.53 -1.24
CA VAL A 255 -4.83 -13.08 -1.19
C VAL A 255 -5.96 -12.72 -2.12
N PHE A 256 -6.90 -11.90 -1.67
CA PHE A 256 -8.02 -11.47 -2.50
C PHE A 256 -8.49 -10.07 -2.13
N ASN A 257 -9.15 -9.41 -3.09
CA ASN A 257 -9.95 -8.21 -2.85
C ASN A 257 -11.22 -8.32 -3.69
N THR A 258 -12.38 -8.11 -3.07
CA THR A 258 -13.66 -8.24 -3.76
C THR A 258 -14.68 -7.22 -3.27
N SER A 259 -15.50 -6.73 -4.19
CA SER A 259 -16.72 -5.97 -3.91
C SER A 259 -17.97 -6.87 -3.93
N GLN A 260 -17.81 -8.16 -4.24
CA GLN A 260 -18.92 -9.08 -4.44
C GLN A 260 -19.68 -9.29 -3.13
N VAL A 261 -21.02 -9.30 -3.26
CA VAL A 261 -21.95 -9.65 -2.20
C VAL A 261 -22.57 -11.00 -2.55
N GLY A 262 -22.64 -11.92 -1.59
CA GLY A 262 -23.29 -13.22 -1.76
C GLY A 262 -22.32 -14.40 -1.94
N PRO A 263 -22.85 -15.62 -2.12
CA PRO A 263 -22.04 -16.84 -2.12
C PRO A 263 -21.08 -16.88 -3.31
N THR A 264 -19.79 -17.06 -3.04
CA THR A 264 -18.74 -17.23 -4.06
C THR A 264 -17.58 -18.10 -3.59
N ASN A 265 -16.93 -18.79 -4.51
CA ASN A 265 -15.77 -19.64 -4.24
C ASN A 265 -14.48 -18.93 -4.68
N ILE A 266 -13.58 -18.67 -3.73
CA ILE A 266 -12.27 -18.08 -4.05
C ILE A 266 -11.27 -19.17 -4.45
N LEU A 267 -11.19 -20.25 -3.65
CA LEU A 267 -10.20 -21.31 -3.79
C LEU A 267 -10.82 -22.67 -3.44
N GLY A 268 -11.15 -23.45 -4.46
CA GLY A 268 -11.84 -24.74 -4.34
C GLY A 268 -10.99 -25.96 -4.64
N SER A 269 -11.50 -27.16 -4.33
CA SER A 269 -10.97 -28.44 -4.86
C SER A 269 -12.07 -29.50 -5.01
N GLY A 270 -11.89 -30.49 -5.88
CA GLY A 270 -12.62 -31.75 -5.79
C GLY A 270 -12.31 -32.76 -6.91
N GLY A 271 -12.82 -34.00 -6.77
CA GLY A 271 -12.67 -35.09 -7.73
C GLY A 271 -13.85 -35.25 -8.69
N VAL A 272 -13.60 -35.92 -9.82
CA VAL A 272 -14.63 -36.21 -10.84
C VAL A 272 -15.59 -37.27 -10.30
N GLY A 273 -16.90 -36.94 -10.16
CA GLY A 273 -17.97 -37.94 -10.04
C GLY A 273 -18.46 -38.38 -8.65
N GLY A 274 -18.18 -37.67 -7.55
CA GLY A 274 -18.73 -37.99 -6.22
C GLY A 274 -18.44 -36.94 -5.15
N THR A 275 -19.14 -37.01 -4.01
CA THR A 275 -19.31 -36.08 -2.85
C THR A 275 -18.07 -35.37 -2.26
N GLY A 276 -17.25 -34.73 -3.09
CA GLY A 276 -15.97 -34.17 -2.71
C GLY A 276 -15.92 -32.64 -2.78
N LEU A 277 -16.21 -32.00 -1.66
CA LEU A 277 -16.42 -30.56 -1.60
C LEU A 277 -15.64 -29.95 -0.44
N ALA A 278 -14.33 -29.82 -0.62
CA ALA A 278 -13.51 -28.94 0.22
C ALA A 278 -13.28 -27.63 -0.55
N THR A 279 -13.88 -26.52 -0.13
CA THR A 279 -13.72 -25.20 -0.74
C THR A 279 -13.50 -24.13 0.31
N LEU A 280 -12.64 -23.15 -0.02
CA LEU A 280 -12.64 -21.86 0.64
C LEU A 280 -13.67 -20.99 -0.08
N SER A 281 -14.76 -20.71 0.61
CA SER A 281 -15.92 -20.03 0.05
C SER A 281 -16.18 -18.77 0.84
N LEU A 282 -16.29 -17.63 0.16
CA LEU A 282 -16.97 -16.49 0.73
C LEU A 282 -18.45 -16.82 0.76
N TRP A 283 -19.04 -16.79 1.95
CA TRP A 283 -20.41 -17.18 2.14
C TRP A 283 -21.09 -16.21 3.11
N LYS A 284 -22.32 -15.82 2.80
CA LYS A 284 -23.06 -14.80 3.53
C LYS A 284 -24.20 -15.46 4.31
N PRO A 285 -24.12 -15.63 5.65
CA PRO A 285 -25.26 -16.14 6.43
C PRO A 285 -26.29 -15.05 6.75
N ALA A 286 -25.88 -13.83 7.13
CA ALA A 286 -26.74 -12.66 7.33
C ALA A 286 -25.90 -11.43 7.72
N ALA A 287 -26.23 -10.25 7.17
CA ALA A 287 -25.74 -8.89 7.49
C ALA A 287 -24.23 -8.57 7.44
N ASN A 288 -23.32 -9.53 7.63
CA ASN A 288 -21.86 -9.39 7.51
C ASN A 288 -21.33 -10.38 6.45
N ASP A 289 -20.30 -10.00 5.70
CA ASP A 289 -19.64 -10.93 4.79
C ASP A 289 -18.67 -11.80 5.60
N ASN A 290 -18.87 -13.11 5.58
CA ASN A 290 -17.97 -14.05 6.22
C ASN A 290 -17.23 -14.84 5.14
N ILE A 291 -16.01 -15.23 5.45
CA ILE A 291 -15.37 -16.31 4.74
C ILE A 291 -15.59 -17.60 5.54
N SER A 292 -15.86 -18.68 4.82
CA SER A 292 -16.20 -19.97 5.40
C SER A 292 -15.41 -21.09 4.73
N GLN A 293 -15.07 -22.08 5.55
CA GLN A 293 -14.51 -23.32 5.06
C GLN A 293 -15.68 -24.26 4.90
N TRP A 294 -15.87 -24.75 3.68
CA TRP A 294 -16.88 -25.73 3.41
C TRP A 294 -16.22 -27.06 3.05
N ALA A 295 -16.63 -28.12 3.74
CA ALA A 295 -15.97 -29.41 3.70
C ALA A 295 -17.05 -30.52 3.80
N GLY A 296 -17.35 -31.20 2.68
CA GLY A 296 -18.23 -32.38 2.66
C GLY A 296 -19.70 -32.12 3.05
N GLY A 297 -20.26 -30.95 2.70
CA GLY A 297 -21.64 -30.60 3.04
C GLY A 297 -21.82 -29.94 4.42
N ASN A 298 -20.76 -29.86 5.23
CA ASN A 298 -20.76 -29.20 6.53
C ASN A 298 -19.95 -27.89 6.48
N PHE A 299 -20.42 -26.87 7.20
CA PHE A 299 -19.60 -25.67 7.47
C PHE A 299 -18.59 -26.01 8.56
N GLY A 300 -17.32 -25.74 8.29
CA GLY A 300 -16.24 -25.88 9.25
C GLY A 300 -16.15 -24.64 10.14
N SER A 301 -15.24 -23.74 9.75
CA SER A 301 -14.97 -22.48 10.44
C SER A 301 -15.48 -21.29 9.63
N THR A 302 -15.79 -20.19 10.31
CA THR A 302 -16.11 -18.90 9.69
C THR A 302 -15.41 -17.75 10.39
N VAL A 303 -15.01 -16.73 9.63
CA VAL A 303 -14.48 -15.48 10.17
C VAL A 303 -14.98 -14.29 9.35
N ALA A 304 -15.12 -13.13 10.00
CA ALA A 304 -15.57 -11.91 9.35
C ALA A 304 -14.59 -11.47 8.25
N SER A 305 -15.15 -11.01 7.15
CA SER A 305 -14.48 -10.45 5.99
C SER A 305 -15.09 -9.08 5.69
N ALA A 306 -14.37 -8.24 4.94
CA ALA A 306 -14.87 -6.95 4.53
C ALA A 306 -14.63 -6.76 3.02
N GLN A 307 -15.55 -6.04 2.40
CA GLN A 307 -15.49 -5.73 0.97
C GLN A 307 -14.52 -4.60 0.66
N ASN A 308 -14.07 -4.57 -0.59
CA ASN A 308 -13.23 -3.52 -1.18
C ASN A 308 -11.87 -3.32 -0.50
N ILE A 309 -11.50 -4.21 0.41
CA ILE A 309 -10.18 -4.25 1.04
C ILE A 309 -9.44 -5.50 0.61
N MET A 310 -8.12 -5.41 0.55
CA MET A 310 -7.31 -6.61 0.36
C MET A 310 -7.25 -7.41 1.66
N GLN A 311 -7.42 -8.72 1.55
CA GLN A 311 -7.38 -9.64 2.67
C GLN A 311 -6.57 -10.90 2.33
N ILE A 312 -5.95 -11.46 3.36
CA ILE A 312 -5.29 -12.76 3.32
C ILE A 312 -6.19 -13.72 4.07
N ALA A 313 -6.75 -14.68 3.36
CA ALA A 313 -7.45 -15.81 3.96
C ALA A 313 -6.53 -17.01 4.05
N SER A 314 -6.46 -17.62 5.22
CA SER A 314 -5.82 -18.92 5.41
C SER A 314 -6.81 -19.91 5.99
N SER A 315 -6.91 -21.10 5.41
CA SER A 315 -7.78 -22.18 5.86
C SER A 315 -6.94 -23.41 6.13
N ILE A 316 -7.04 -23.91 7.35
CA ILE A 316 -6.35 -25.09 7.82
C ILE A 316 -7.37 -26.19 8.04
N TYR A 317 -7.08 -27.38 7.53
CA TYR A 317 -7.85 -28.58 7.75
C TYR A 317 -6.94 -29.66 8.33
N GLY A 318 -7.22 -30.08 9.55
CA GLY A 318 -6.62 -31.25 10.18
C GLY A 318 -7.61 -32.39 10.22
N ASP A 319 -7.31 -33.48 9.50
CA ASP A 319 -8.20 -34.65 9.45
C ASP A 319 -8.35 -35.31 10.82
N ASN A 320 -9.57 -35.35 11.35
CA ASN A 320 -9.88 -35.89 12.69
C ASN A 320 -9.06 -35.26 13.83
N VAL A 321 -8.49 -34.08 13.61
CA VAL A 321 -7.71 -33.37 14.63
C VAL A 321 -8.65 -32.50 15.45
N THR A 322 -8.63 -32.68 16.77
CA THR A 322 -9.45 -31.86 17.68
C THR A 322 -9.12 -30.39 17.52
N ASN A 323 -10.12 -29.56 17.19
CA ASN A 323 -9.94 -28.13 16.88
C ASN A 323 -8.91 -27.84 15.77
N GLY A 324 -8.57 -28.84 14.94
CA GLY A 324 -7.55 -28.73 13.91
C GLY A 324 -8.03 -28.09 12.61
N THR A 325 -9.30 -27.66 12.56
CA THR A 325 -9.90 -27.02 11.38
C THR A 325 -10.33 -25.59 11.72
N TYR A 326 -9.79 -24.61 11.00
CA TYR A 326 -10.03 -23.18 11.23
C TYR A 326 -9.71 -22.31 10.02
N ILE A 327 -10.21 -21.06 10.02
CA ILE A 327 -9.82 -20.01 9.07
C ILE A 327 -9.28 -18.79 9.80
N ASN A 328 -8.29 -18.13 9.20
CA ASN A 328 -7.91 -16.77 9.55
C ASN A 328 -8.20 -15.79 8.41
N ILE A 329 -8.53 -14.54 8.78
CA ILE A 329 -8.46 -13.38 7.89
C ILE A 329 -7.50 -12.38 8.51
N ASN A 330 -6.43 -12.04 7.80
CA ASN A 330 -5.42 -11.08 8.26
C ASN A 330 -4.88 -11.39 9.67
N GLY A 331 -4.66 -12.66 9.98
CA GLY A 331 -4.21 -13.14 11.30
C GLY A 331 -5.29 -13.20 12.38
N THR A 332 -6.53 -12.75 12.11
CA THR A 332 -7.68 -12.94 13.01
C THR A 332 -8.27 -14.32 12.75
N GLN A 333 -8.20 -15.20 13.74
CA GLN A 333 -8.74 -16.56 13.67
C GLN A 333 -10.25 -16.57 13.94
N GLY A 334 -11.00 -17.32 13.14
CA GLY A 334 -12.39 -17.67 13.39
C GLY A 334 -12.56 -18.76 14.46
N GLY A 335 -13.77 -19.30 14.55
CA GLY A 335 -14.03 -20.46 15.42
C GLY A 335 -13.23 -21.69 14.97
N THR A 336 -12.83 -22.55 15.90
CA THR A 336 -12.19 -23.84 15.57
C THR A 336 -13.18 -24.98 15.69
N THR A 337 -12.94 -26.05 14.94
CA THR A 337 -13.77 -27.26 15.03
C THR A 337 -12.95 -28.50 14.75
N THR A 338 -13.45 -29.65 15.22
CA THR A 338 -13.02 -30.98 14.79
C THR A 338 -13.84 -31.35 13.56
N HIS A 339 -13.22 -31.79 12.48
CA HIS A 339 -13.93 -32.26 11.30
C HIS A 339 -13.39 -33.61 10.86
N ASN A 340 -14.31 -34.46 10.39
CA ASN A 340 -14.02 -35.67 9.65
C ASN A 340 -14.63 -35.47 8.25
N LEU A 341 -13.78 -35.25 7.26
CA LEU A 341 -14.19 -35.42 5.89
C LEU A 341 -14.36 -36.93 5.67
N GLY A 342 -15.60 -37.37 5.45
CA GLY A 342 -15.85 -38.72 4.93
C GLY A 342 -15.06 -38.98 3.64
N ALA A 343 -15.10 -40.21 3.12
CA ALA A 343 -14.26 -40.62 1.98
C ALA A 343 -14.28 -39.64 0.79
N PHE A 344 -13.15 -39.00 0.56
CA PHE A 344 -12.84 -38.03 -0.49
C PHE A 344 -11.67 -38.55 -1.34
N THR A 345 -11.78 -38.39 -2.66
CA THR A 345 -10.73 -38.77 -3.60
C THR A 345 -9.73 -37.63 -3.81
N ALA A 346 -8.51 -37.98 -4.23
CA ALA A 346 -7.51 -37.01 -4.64
C ALA A 346 -8.08 -36.03 -5.69
N SER A 347 -7.67 -34.76 -5.62
CA SER A 347 -8.42 -33.68 -6.26
C SER A 347 -7.57 -32.55 -6.83
N ASN A 348 -8.08 -31.96 -7.91
CA ASN A 348 -7.57 -30.72 -8.50
C ASN A 348 -7.97 -29.53 -7.62
N VAL A 349 -7.19 -28.45 -7.68
CA VAL A 349 -7.53 -27.15 -7.08
C VAL A 349 -8.12 -26.20 -8.15
N ALA A 350 -8.96 -25.26 -7.75
CA ALA A 350 -9.55 -24.26 -8.64
C ALA A 350 -9.50 -22.87 -7.99
N LEU A 351 -9.22 -21.84 -8.78
CA LEU A 351 -9.29 -20.43 -8.35
C LEU A 351 -10.47 -19.74 -9.01
N GLY A 352 -11.12 -18.87 -8.25
CA GLY A 352 -12.29 -18.10 -8.69
C GLY A 352 -13.56 -18.93 -8.92
N GLY A 353 -13.57 -20.19 -8.49
CA GLY A 353 -14.71 -21.08 -8.60
C GLY A 353 -14.45 -22.44 -7.96
N ALA A 354 -15.40 -23.36 -8.08
CA ALA A 354 -15.24 -24.74 -7.65
C ALA A 354 -15.51 -25.71 -8.82
N TYR A 355 -14.52 -26.58 -9.08
CA TYR A 355 -14.45 -27.44 -10.28
C TYR A 355 -15.65 -28.39 -10.44
N ASN A 356 -16.13 -29.05 -9.38
CA ASN A 356 -17.15 -30.12 -9.49
C ASN A 356 -18.61 -29.69 -9.28
N ILE A 357 -18.87 -28.41 -9.03
CA ILE A 357 -20.25 -27.87 -8.98
C ILE A 357 -20.64 -27.19 -10.28
N GLY A 358 -19.99 -27.53 -11.39
CA GLY A 358 -20.25 -26.92 -12.71
C GLY A 358 -19.87 -25.44 -12.76
N TRP A 359 -18.81 -25.04 -12.06
CA TRP A 359 -18.38 -23.64 -11.94
C TRP A 359 -19.47 -22.70 -11.42
N GLN A 360 -20.29 -23.16 -10.47
CA GLN A 360 -21.24 -22.30 -9.77
C GLN A 360 -20.54 -21.41 -8.73
N ASN A 361 -21.20 -20.30 -8.37
CA ASN A 361 -20.72 -19.33 -7.38
C ASN A 361 -19.31 -18.80 -7.74
N VAL A 362 -19.14 -18.33 -8.98
CA VAL A 362 -17.88 -17.77 -9.49
C VAL A 362 -17.49 -16.48 -8.77
N PHE A 363 -16.18 -16.26 -8.66
CA PHE A 363 -15.59 -15.11 -8.02
C PHE A 363 -15.51 -13.92 -8.95
N THR A 364 -15.85 -12.76 -8.39
CA THR A 364 -15.66 -11.45 -8.98
C THR A 364 -14.78 -10.64 -8.05
N GLY A 365 -13.60 -10.26 -8.52
CA GLY A 365 -12.60 -9.57 -7.71
C GLY A 365 -11.18 -9.83 -8.21
N ARG A 366 -10.21 -9.52 -7.36
CA ARG A 366 -8.78 -9.61 -7.68
C ARG A 366 -8.14 -10.68 -6.82
N ILE A 367 -7.33 -11.55 -7.43
CA ILE A 367 -6.50 -12.56 -6.75
C ILE A 367 -5.07 -12.38 -7.26
N PRO A 368 -4.14 -11.86 -6.44
CA PRO A 368 -2.74 -11.78 -6.85
C PRO A 368 -1.95 -13.06 -6.54
N GLU A 369 -2.30 -13.80 -5.49
CA GLU A 369 -1.49 -14.94 -5.05
C GLU A 369 -2.32 -15.99 -4.30
N ALA A 370 -2.03 -17.27 -4.57
CA ALA A 370 -2.67 -18.41 -3.93
C ALA A 370 -1.69 -19.57 -3.72
N ILE A 371 -1.82 -20.24 -2.57
CA ILE A 371 -0.90 -21.27 -2.10
C ILE A 371 -1.69 -22.44 -1.51
N VAL A 372 -1.27 -23.68 -1.79
CA VAL A 372 -1.81 -24.89 -1.18
C VAL A 372 -0.70 -25.81 -0.71
N TYR A 373 -0.82 -26.28 0.53
CA TYR A 373 0.02 -27.33 1.12
C TYR A 373 -0.79 -28.62 1.31
N PRO A 374 -0.18 -29.79 1.07
CA PRO A 374 -0.80 -31.10 1.29
C PRO A 374 -0.73 -31.53 2.77
N SER A 375 -0.61 -30.57 3.69
CA SER A 375 -0.55 -30.77 5.13
C SER A 375 -1.17 -29.59 5.87
N ALA A 376 -1.63 -29.81 7.10
CA ALA A 376 -2.01 -28.73 8.01
C ALA A 376 -0.73 -28.05 8.53
N LEU A 377 -0.52 -26.79 8.18
CA LEU A 377 0.61 -26.00 8.67
C LEU A 377 0.43 -25.72 10.15
N ALA A 378 1.52 -25.88 10.91
CA ALA A 378 1.60 -25.41 12.29
C ALA A 378 1.61 -23.86 12.33
N THR A 379 1.40 -23.30 13.52
CA THR A 379 1.26 -21.84 13.72
C THR A 379 2.44 -21.04 13.18
N THR A 380 3.68 -21.47 13.42
CA THR A 380 4.86 -20.70 12.96
C THR A 380 5.01 -20.69 11.44
N PRO A 381 5.03 -21.85 10.73
CA PRO A 381 5.01 -21.86 9.27
C PRO A 381 3.84 -21.07 8.66
N LEU A 382 2.63 -21.23 9.21
CA LEU A 382 1.47 -20.46 8.75
C LEU A 382 1.72 -18.95 8.87
N ARG A 383 2.23 -18.50 10.03
CA ARG A 383 2.54 -17.09 10.27
C ARG A 383 3.63 -16.56 9.35
N GLN A 384 4.62 -17.37 8.98
CA GLN A 384 5.64 -16.97 8.00
C GLN A 384 5.04 -16.73 6.61
N VAL A 385 4.13 -17.60 6.16
CA VAL A 385 3.43 -17.42 4.87
C VAL A 385 2.51 -16.19 4.92
N GLU A 386 1.73 -16.03 5.98
CA GLU A 386 0.85 -14.87 6.15
C GLU A 386 1.65 -13.55 6.20
N SER A 387 2.78 -13.52 6.91
CA SER A 387 3.66 -12.34 7.00
C SER A 387 4.29 -11.96 5.66
N TYR A 388 4.74 -12.97 4.91
CA TYR A 388 5.24 -12.79 3.55
C TYR A 388 4.21 -12.11 2.64
N LEU A 389 2.98 -12.61 2.65
CA LEU A 389 1.88 -12.04 1.86
C LEU A 389 1.48 -10.65 2.38
N ALA A 390 1.47 -10.45 3.69
CA ALA A 390 1.08 -9.18 4.30
C ALA A 390 2.05 -8.05 3.96
N ILE A 391 3.37 -8.33 3.97
CA ILE A 391 4.37 -7.35 3.56
C ILE A 391 4.27 -7.07 2.05
N LYS A 392 4.18 -8.13 1.22
CA LYS A 392 4.10 -7.99 -0.24
C LYS A 392 2.86 -7.19 -0.67
N TYR A 393 1.72 -7.47 -0.07
CA TYR A 393 0.45 -6.87 -0.47
C TYR A 393 -0.03 -5.73 0.44
N GLY A 394 0.71 -5.34 1.48
CA GLY A 394 0.34 -4.21 2.34
C GLY A 394 -0.86 -4.48 3.26
N ALA A 395 -1.02 -5.74 3.69
CA ALA A 395 -2.08 -6.14 4.64
C ALA A 395 -1.66 -5.81 6.07
N THR A 396 -2.59 -5.28 6.87
CA THR A 396 -2.45 -5.17 8.31
C THR A 396 -2.90 -6.46 8.98
N MET A 397 -2.02 -7.11 9.74
CA MET A 397 -2.32 -8.32 10.50
C MET A 397 -2.53 -8.05 11.99
N THR A 398 -3.36 -8.88 12.64
CA THR A 398 -3.57 -8.82 14.10
C THR A 398 -2.54 -9.62 14.90
N THR A 399 -1.56 -10.24 14.24
CA THR A 399 -0.48 -11.02 14.86
C THR A 399 0.89 -10.47 14.47
N ASP A 400 1.93 -10.91 15.17
CA ASP A 400 3.30 -10.58 14.81
C ASP A 400 3.64 -11.00 13.38
N TYR A 401 4.50 -10.22 12.73
CA TYR A 401 5.06 -10.53 11.42
C TYR A 401 6.38 -11.27 11.63
N VAL A 402 6.52 -12.41 10.96
CA VAL A 402 7.65 -13.32 11.12
C VAL A 402 8.26 -13.61 9.75
N ALA A 403 9.56 -13.35 9.60
CA ALA A 403 10.30 -13.68 8.39
C ALA A 403 10.55 -15.18 8.25
N SER A 404 11.06 -15.61 7.10
CA SER A 404 11.60 -16.96 6.95
C SER A 404 12.68 -17.21 8.01
N ASN A 405 12.87 -18.46 8.42
CA ASN A 405 13.81 -18.78 9.50
C ASN A 405 15.20 -19.17 9.00
N ASN A 406 15.39 -19.43 7.70
CA ASN A 406 16.62 -19.93 7.08
C ASN A 406 17.23 -21.16 7.79
N GLY A 407 16.39 -21.99 8.42
CA GLY A 407 16.88 -23.09 9.28
C GLY A 407 17.44 -22.64 10.64
N GLY A 408 17.40 -21.34 10.95
CA GLY A 408 17.75 -20.73 12.23
C GLY A 408 16.53 -20.30 13.06
N ALA A 409 16.74 -19.37 13.99
CA ALA A 409 15.66 -18.85 14.84
C ALA A 409 14.65 -17.99 14.06
N ALA A 410 13.41 -17.97 14.54
CA ALA A 410 12.37 -17.09 14.02
C ALA A 410 12.77 -15.61 14.23
N LEU A 411 12.65 -14.79 13.18
CA LEU A 411 12.85 -13.33 13.26
C LEU A 411 11.50 -12.65 13.19
N ILE A 412 11.16 -11.91 14.25
CA ILE A 412 9.97 -11.06 14.28
C ILE A 412 10.32 -9.73 13.62
N THR A 413 9.71 -9.44 12.47
CA THR A 413 9.91 -8.20 11.70
C THR A 413 8.96 -7.08 12.15
N TRP A 414 7.82 -7.44 12.75
CA TRP A 414 6.93 -6.53 13.46
C TRP A 414 6.32 -7.23 14.67
N SER A 415 6.51 -6.67 15.86
CA SER A 415 5.93 -7.18 17.11
C SER A 415 4.72 -6.34 17.53
N ASN A 416 3.54 -6.95 17.63
CA ASN A 416 2.33 -6.25 18.06
C ASN A 416 2.41 -5.82 19.52
N ALA A 417 3.09 -6.61 20.37
CA ALA A 417 3.30 -6.28 21.77
C ALA A 417 4.28 -5.11 21.93
N THR A 418 5.40 -5.14 21.21
CA THR A 418 6.40 -4.06 21.27
C THR A 418 5.85 -2.76 20.71
N ASN A 419 5.02 -2.83 19.66
CA ASN A 419 4.41 -1.69 18.98
C ASN A 419 2.96 -1.42 19.43
N ALA A 420 2.63 -1.74 20.68
CA ALA A 420 1.31 -1.47 21.24
C ALA A 420 0.87 -0.02 21.01
N GLY A 421 -0.35 0.16 20.51
CA GLY A 421 -0.89 1.47 20.11
C GLY A 421 -0.52 1.92 18.70
N PHE A 422 0.32 1.18 17.96
CA PHE A 422 0.73 1.50 16.57
C PHE A 422 0.42 0.38 15.57
N ASN A 423 -0.43 -0.58 15.94
CA ASN A 423 -0.75 -1.75 15.10
C ASN A 423 -1.86 -1.48 14.07
N ASN A 424 -2.05 -0.22 13.65
CA ASN A 424 -3.00 0.15 12.61
C ASN A 424 -2.27 0.39 11.29
N ASN A 425 -2.93 0.06 10.17
CA ASN A 425 -2.44 0.35 8.82
C ASN A 425 -0.98 -0.05 8.60
N ILE A 426 -0.61 -1.25 9.08
CA ILE A 426 0.74 -1.77 8.97
C ILE A 426 1.08 -2.03 7.50
N ALA A 427 2.26 -1.59 7.08
CA ALA A 427 2.87 -1.88 5.79
C ALA A 427 4.39 -1.96 5.92
N GLY A 428 5.05 -2.54 4.92
CA GLY A 428 6.50 -2.71 4.98
C GLY A 428 7.14 -2.94 3.63
N ILE A 429 8.42 -2.61 3.55
CA ILE A 429 9.34 -3.01 2.48
C ILE A 429 10.33 -4.03 3.05
N GLY A 430 10.86 -4.90 2.19
CA GLY A 430 11.85 -5.87 2.64
C GLY A 430 12.29 -6.87 1.59
N ARG A 431 13.39 -7.55 1.92
CA ARG A 431 14.01 -8.63 1.15
C ARG A 431 14.18 -9.84 2.06
N ASP A 432 13.76 -10.99 1.57
CA ASP A 432 13.93 -12.28 2.25
C ASP A 432 14.20 -13.35 1.21
N ASP A 433 15.44 -13.81 1.13
CA ASP A 433 16.03 -14.57 0.03
C ASP A 433 15.58 -16.03 -0.03
N ASN A 434 15.17 -16.61 1.11
CA ASN A 434 14.53 -17.93 1.15
C ASN A 434 13.05 -17.88 0.77
N THR A 435 12.53 -16.67 0.63
CA THR A 435 11.25 -16.41 -0.02
C THR A 435 11.52 -15.75 -1.37
N ALA A 436 10.50 -15.58 -2.20
CA ALA A 436 10.63 -14.65 -3.33
C ALA A 436 10.00 -13.30 -2.99
N LEU A 437 10.34 -12.75 -1.82
CA LEU A 437 10.00 -11.41 -1.38
C LEU A 437 11.12 -10.44 -1.72
N LEU A 438 10.80 -9.49 -2.58
CA LEU A 438 11.60 -8.29 -2.80
C LEU A 438 10.63 -7.12 -2.95
N GLN A 439 10.17 -6.58 -1.83
CA GLN A 439 9.25 -5.45 -1.79
C GLN A 439 10.06 -4.17 -1.60
N LYS A 440 10.26 -3.42 -2.69
CA LYS A 440 11.04 -2.17 -2.74
C LYS A 440 10.22 -0.93 -2.43
N GLN A 441 8.90 -1.02 -2.46
CA GLN A 441 8.03 0.10 -2.11
C GLN A 441 6.70 -0.40 -1.61
N SER A 442 6.09 0.28 -0.64
CA SER A 442 4.89 -0.23 -0.01
C SER A 442 4.05 0.88 0.59
N ARG A 443 2.77 0.59 0.78
CA ARG A 443 1.79 1.36 1.56
C ARG A 443 0.79 0.40 2.18
N SER A 444 0.06 0.85 3.19
CA SER A 444 -1.08 0.08 3.67
C SER A 444 -2.19 0.11 2.62
N GLU A 445 -2.81 -1.04 2.39
CA GLU A 445 -3.98 -1.14 1.50
C GLU A 445 -5.31 -0.87 2.24
N ASN A 446 -5.25 -0.51 3.53
CA ASN A 446 -6.40 0.06 4.23
C ASN A 446 -6.74 1.45 3.67
N GLY A 447 -8.02 1.82 3.73
CA GLY A 447 -8.48 3.13 3.27
C GLY A 447 -7.90 4.31 4.06
N GLY A 448 -8.05 5.51 3.50
CA GLY A 448 -7.64 6.77 4.14
C GLY A 448 -6.23 7.25 3.75
N PHE A 449 -5.65 8.10 4.59
CA PHE A 449 -4.31 8.63 4.38
C PHE A 449 -3.26 7.57 4.69
N GLN A 450 -2.51 7.15 3.66
CA GLN A 450 -1.44 6.16 3.80
C GLN A 450 -0.16 6.69 3.14
N PRO A 451 0.95 6.89 3.89
CA PRO A 451 2.22 7.23 3.29
C PRO A 451 2.75 6.06 2.46
N ILE A 452 3.35 6.37 1.31
CA ILE A 452 4.13 5.41 0.54
C ILE A 452 5.58 5.54 0.99
N ILE A 453 6.23 4.43 1.29
CA ILE A 453 7.67 4.38 1.54
C ILE A 453 8.30 3.48 0.50
N GLY A 454 9.26 4.02 -0.25
CA GLY A 454 10.05 3.31 -1.26
C GLY A 454 11.53 3.34 -0.94
N LEU A 455 12.21 2.22 -1.16
CA LEU A 455 13.67 2.12 -1.11
C LEU A 455 14.26 3.05 -2.17
N GLY A 456 15.00 4.08 -1.74
CA GLY A 456 15.61 5.08 -2.62
C GLY A 456 14.63 5.95 -3.44
N THR A 457 13.84 5.33 -4.31
CA THR A 457 12.85 5.98 -5.18
C THR A 457 11.47 5.31 -5.06
N ILE A 458 10.46 5.88 -5.71
CA ILE A 458 9.13 5.29 -5.85
C ILE A 458 8.79 5.27 -7.34
N ALA A 459 8.35 4.10 -7.84
CA ALA A 459 7.95 3.89 -9.22
C ALA A 459 6.47 3.48 -9.33
N ALA A 460 5.96 3.34 -10.55
CA ALA A 460 4.57 2.91 -10.77
C ALA A 460 4.27 1.48 -10.27
N THR A 461 5.26 0.60 -10.29
CA THR A 461 5.16 -0.79 -9.80
C THR A 461 6.40 -1.16 -8.99
N ASN A 462 6.26 -2.18 -8.13
CA ASN A 462 7.37 -2.69 -7.34
C ASN A 462 8.50 -3.22 -8.24
N GLN A 463 8.15 -3.87 -9.36
CA GLN A 463 9.12 -4.35 -10.34
C GLN A 463 9.89 -3.20 -11.00
N ALA A 464 9.21 -2.09 -11.32
CA ALA A 464 9.80 -0.93 -12.01
C ALA A 464 10.69 -0.06 -11.11
N ASN A 465 10.63 -0.21 -9.79
CA ASN A 465 11.53 0.48 -8.89
C ASN A 465 12.95 -0.07 -9.08
N ALA A 466 13.87 0.69 -9.66
CA ALA A 466 15.22 0.22 -9.99
C ALA A 466 16.20 0.21 -8.79
N SER A 467 15.74 0.59 -7.59
CA SER A 467 16.61 0.68 -6.42
C SER A 467 17.10 -0.69 -5.96
N THR A 468 18.38 -0.75 -5.60
CA THR A 468 19.08 -1.97 -5.20
C THR A 468 19.52 -1.93 -3.72
N GLY A 469 19.17 -0.90 -2.94
CA GLY A 469 19.66 -0.70 -1.56
C GLY A 469 19.52 -1.87 -0.55
N PHE A 470 18.77 -2.94 -0.85
CA PHE A 470 18.75 -4.19 -0.07
C PHE A 470 19.96 -5.12 -0.33
N ASP A 471 20.95 -4.71 -1.11
CA ASP A 471 21.95 -5.61 -1.73
C ASP A 471 22.86 -6.36 -0.76
N THR A 472 23.04 -5.94 0.50
CA THR A 472 24.09 -6.51 1.37
C THR A 472 23.61 -7.48 2.46
N ALA A 473 22.31 -7.54 2.77
CA ALA A 473 21.81 -8.39 3.86
C ALA A 473 20.43 -9.00 3.58
N ASP A 474 20.37 -10.32 3.61
CA ASP A 474 19.12 -11.08 3.68
C ASP A 474 18.34 -10.73 4.97
N ARG A 475 17.01 -10.92 4.93
CA ARG A 475 16.07 -10.66 6.03
C ARG A 475 16.13 -9.22 6.54
N SER A 476 16.23 -8.29 5.59
CA SER A 476 16.19 -6.85 5.84
C SER A 476 14.80 -6.30 5.59
N PHE A 477 14.22 -5.63 6.58
CA PHE A 477 12.84 -5.14 6.55
C PHE A 477 12.74 -3.78 7.21
N LEU A 478 11.88 -2.92 6.66
CA LEU A 478 11.38 -1.71 7.31
C LEU A 478 9.86 -1.80 7.32
N ILE A 479 9.27 -2.00 8.49
CA ILE A 479 7.83 -2.11 8.69
C ILE A 479 7.35 -0.94 9.55
N TRP A 480 6.21 -0.36 9.22
CA TRP A 480 5.63 0.77 9.95
C TRP A 480 4.14 0.58 10.16
N GLY A 481 3.64 1.14 11.26
CA GLY A 481 2.22 1.19 11.60
C GLY A 481 1.87 2.48 12.34
N ASP A 482 0.60 2.87 12.34
CA ASP A 482 0.12 4.13 12.90
C ASP A 482 -0.77 3.97 14.13
N ASN A 483 -0.93 5.07 14.86
CA ASN A 483 -1.73 5.15 16.08
C ASN A 483 -3.23 5.42 15.88
N GLY A 484 -3.73 5.38 14.63
CA GLY A 484 -5.14 5.60 14.30
C GLY A 484 -5.63 7.04 14.44
N ALA A 485 -4.79 7.99 14.86
CA ALA A 485 -5.21 9.37 15.13
C ALA A 485 -5.50 10.18 13.85
N ALA A 486 -5.98 11.42 13.99
CA ALA A 486 -6.34 12.27 12.86
C ALA A 486 -5.13 12.69 11.99
N THR A 487 -5.34 12.81 10.68
CA THR A 487 -4.29 13.08 9.69
C THR A 487 -4.17 14.56 9.33
N SER A 488 -5.03 15.43 9.85
CA SER A 488 -4.94 16.88 9.62
C SER A 488 -3.78 17.47 10.42
N ILE A 489 -3.01 18.36 9.79
CA ILE A 489 -1.93 19.12 10.44
C ILE A 489 -2.54 20.25 11.28
N THR A 490 -2.97 19.91 12.49
CA THR A 490 -3.73 20.78 13.39
C THR A 490 -3.33 20.65 14.85
N THR A 491 -2.48 19.67 15.19
CA THR A 491 -1.96 19.49 16.54
C THR A 491 -0.86 20.52 16.78
N PRO A 492 -0.96 21.38 17.81
CA PRO A 492 0.09 22.35 18.11
C PRO A 492 1.45 21.67 18.27
N SER A 493 2.49 22.29 17.73
CA SER A 493 3.86 21.81 17.81
C SER A 493 4.73 22.81 18.55
N THR A 494 5.62 22.30 19.40
CA THR A 494 6.68 23.08 20.05
C THR A 494 8.03 22.94 19.33
N ILE A 495 8.08 22.16 18.25
CA ILE A 495 9.28 21.93 17.46
C ILE A 495 9.62 23.22 16.71
N SER A 496 10.84 23.72 16.87
CA SER A 496 11.30 24.96 16.24
C SER A 496 11.06 24.94 14.72
N GLY A 497 10.49 26.01 14.18
CA GLY A 497 10.14 26.11 12.76
C GLY A 497 8.79 25.51 12.38
N PHE A 498 8.02 24.99 13.33
CA PHE A 498 6.69 24.41 13.13
C PHE A 498 5.71 24.95 14.17
N ASN A 499 4.49 25.30 13.75
CA ASN A 499 3.41 25.64 14.68
C ASN A 499 2.37 24.51 14.79
N TYR A 500 2.29 23.63 13.79
CA TYR A 500 1.37 22.48 13.79
C TYR A 500 1.99 21.22 13.16
N ARG A 501 1.52 20.07 13.62
CA ARG A 501 1.81 18.73 13.10
C ARG A 501 0.54 17.88 13.02
N MET A 502 0.63 16.72 12.39
CA MET A 502 -0.45 15.73 12.46
C MET A 502 -0.57 15.15 13.88
N ALA A 503 -1.79 14.77 14.27
CA ALA A 503 -2.02 13.95 15.45
C ALA A 503 -1.61 12.48 15.18
N ARG A 504 -1.73 12.03 13.92
CA ARG A 504 -1.26 10.71 13.49
C ARG A 504 0.26 10.64 13.59
N VAL A 505 0.69 9.57 14.26
CA VAL A 505 2.10 9.22 14.45
C VAL A 505 2.27 7.79 13.99
N TRP A 506 3.34 7.56 13.24
CA TRP A 506 3.78 6.25 12.84
C TRP A 506 4.97 5.82 13.69
N ARG A 507 5.09 4.52 13.92
CA ARG A 507 6.29 3.89 14.50
C ARG A 507 6.87 2.91 13.50
N VAL A 508 8.20 2.86 13.41
CA VAL A 508 8.91 1.94 12.53
C VAL A 508 9.62 0.85 13.31
N GLN A 509 9.66 -0.35 12.75
CA GLN A 509 10.52 -1.45 13.17
C GLN A 509 11.37 -1.87 11.98
N GLU A 510 12.68 -1.82 12.17
CA GLU A 510 13.67 -2.21 11.18
C GLU A 510 14.42 -3.46 11.64
N THR A 511 14.71 -4.36 10.70
CA THR A 511 15.65 -5.48 10.87
C THR A 511 16.65 -5.46 9.72
N GLY A 512 17.90 -5.89 9.98
CA GLY A 512 18.97 -5.77 8.99
C GLY A 512 19.34 -4.30 8.74
N THR A 513 19.68 -3.95 7.50
CA THR A 513 19.95 -2.57 7.07
C THR A 513 19.15 -2.29 5.80
N VAL A 514 18.20 -1.36 5.84
CA VAL A 514 17.45 -0.91 4.67
C VAL A 514 18.06 0.36 4.06
N GLY A 515 18.64 1.21 4.91
CA GLY A 515 19.20 2.50 4.51
C GLY A 515 18.12 3.52 4.15
N SER A 516 18.52 4.55 3.39
CA SER A 516 17.62 5.67 3.07
C SER A 516 16.43 5.28 2.19
N VAL A 517 15.25 5.72 2.61
CA VAL A 517 13.99 5.55 1.91
C VAL A 517 13.39 6.89 1.50
N LYS A 518 12.63 6.89 0.41
CA LYS A 518 11.78 8.00 0.01
C LYS A 518 10.38 7.80 0.61
N VAL A 519 9.94 8.77 1.40
CA VAL A 519 8.58 8.84 1.92
C VAL A 519 7.76 9.78 1.05
N ALA A 520 6.56 9.39 0.65
CA ALA A 520 5.66 10.18 -0.16
C ALA A 520 4.24 10.21 0.42
N ILE A 521 3.63 11.40 0.42
CA ILE A 521 2.23 11.61 0.81
C ILE A 521 1.48 12.34 -0.30
N PRO A 522 0.23 11.95 -0.64
CA PRO A 522 -0.51 12.58 -1.72
C PRO A 522 -0.68 14.08 -1.46
N ALA A 523 -0.32 14.93 -2.43
CA ALA A 523 -0.44 16.39 -2.28
C ALA A 523 -1.90 16.80 -2.04
N SER A 524 -2.85 16.07 -2.64
CA SER A 524 -4.30 16.28 -2.45
C SER A 524 -4.79 15.98 -1.03
N ALA A 525 -4.04 15.22 -0.24
CA ALA A 525 -4.40 14.90 1.14
C ALA A 525 -3.94 15.98 2.13
N ILE A 526 -3.14 16.95 1.67
CA ILE A 526 -2.67 18.08 2.46
C ILE A 526 -3.55 19.28 2.15
N THR A 527 -4.34 19.69 3.15
CA THR A 527 -5.25 20.84 3.05
C THR A 527 -4.69 22.04 3.79
N GLY A 528 -4.93 23.24 3.27
CA GLY A 528 -4.50 24.48 3.89
C GLY A 528 -3.17 25.00 3.36
N ASN A 529 -2.89 26.28 3.65
CA ASN A 529 -1.63 26.91 3.27
C ASN A 529 -0.53 26.54 4.29
N ILE A 530 0.16 25.43 4.03
CA ILE A 530 1.23 24.91 4.90
C ILE A 530 2.58 25.28 4.28
N GLY A 531 3.27 26.23 4.90
CA GLY A 531 4.66 26.52 4.60
C GLY A 531 5.59 25.50 5.26
N ASN A 532 6.75 25.22 4.65
CA ASN A 532 7.78 24.35 5.20
C ASN A 532 7.26 22.95 5.62
N LEU A 533 6.37 22.36 4.81
CA LEU A 533 5.90 21.00 5.05
C LEU A 533 7.10 20.05 5.13
N SER A 534 7.20 19.33 6.25
CA SER A 534 8.33 18.46 6.55
C SER A 534 7.83 17.14 7.14
N ILE A 535 8.58 16.07 6.90
CA ILE A 535 8.52 14.88 7.76
C ILE A 535 9.38 15.15 9.00
N ILE A 536 8.84 14.77 10.15
CA ILE A 536 9.47 14.92 11.46
C ILE A 536 9.70 13.52 12.01
N THR A 537 10.91 13.19 12.42
CA THR A 537 11.26 11.92 13.08
C THR A 537 11.76 12.16 14.51
N ALA A 538 11.56 11.21 15.41
CA ALA A 538 12.00 11.30 16.81
C ALA A 538 12.19 9.90 17.44
N SER A 539 12.85 9.84 18.60
CA SER A 539 12.95 8.61 19.41
C SER A 539 11.74 8.35 20.31
N ASP A 540 10.80 9.29 20.41
CA ASP A 540 9.58 9.16 21.19
C ASP A 540 8.34 9.70 20.45
N ALA A 541 7.16 9.17 20.78
CA ALA A 541 5.90 9.56 20.13
C ALA A 541 5.44 11.00 20.42
N ALA A 542 6.00 11.64 21.45
CA ALA A 542 5.69 13.04 21.78
C ALA A 542 6.57 14.03 21.00
N PHE A 543 7.58 13.55 20.27
CA PHE A 543 8.57 14.35 19.54
C PHE A 543 9.32 15.31 20.46
N SER A 544 9.82 14.79 21.58
CA SER A 544 10.57 15.56 22.58
C SER A 544 12.06 15.24 22.63
N THR A 545 12.47 14.10 22.05
CA THR A 545 13.84 13.58 22.06
C THR A 545 14.31 13.21 20.66
N SER A 546 15.58 13.54 20.36
CA SER A 546 16.24 13.25 19.07
C SER A 546 15.41 13.63 17.84
N VAL A 547 14.81 14.84 17.87
CA VAL A 547 13.92 15.31 16.81
C VAL A 547 14.73 15.72 15.59
N ASN A 548 14.42 15.14 14.44
CA ASN A 548 14.98 15.50 13.14
C ASN A 548 13.86 15.87 12.17
N THR A 549 14.16 16.75 11.22
CA THR A 549 13.17 17.23 10.25
C THR A 549 13.74 17.26 8.85
N SER A 550 13.00 16.69 7.90
CA SER A 550 13.34 16.74 6.48
C SER A 550 12.23 17.46 5.71
N ALA A 551 12.58 18.57 5.07
CA ALA A 551 11.64 19.32 4.23
C ALA A 551 11.15 18.45 3.06
N MET A 552 9.86 18.53 2.77
CA MET A 552 9.25 17.80 1.66
C MET A 552 9.13 18.67 0.42
N SER A 553 9.38 18.10 -0.75
CA SER A 553 9.25 18.75 -2.05
C SER A 553 8.18 18.09 -2.91
N LEU A 554 7.61 18.83 -3.86
CA LEU A 554 6.62 18.27 -4.78
C LEU A 554 7.29 17.44 -5.87
N GLU A 555 6.81 16.23 -6.06
CA GLU A 555 7.24 15.28 -7.08
C GLU A 555 6.02 14.64 -7.74
N THR A 556 6.06 14.41 -9.05
CA THR A 556 4.99 13.68 -9.75
C THR A 556 5.37 12.22 -9.89
N ILE A 557 4.60 11.33 -9.26
CA ILE A 557 4.76 9.88 -9.32
C ILE A 557 3.51 9.31 -9.98
N ASN A 558 3.68 8.63 -11.12
CA ASN A 558 2.57 8.01 -11.87
C ASN A 558 1.40 8.98 -12.14
N ALA A 559 1.70 10.15 -12.71
CA ALA A 559 0.75 11.23 -13.00
C ALA A 559 0.00 11.83 -11.78
N THR A 560 0.37 11.44 -10.56
CA THR A 560 -0.17 11.99 -9.31
C THR A 560 0.90 12.79 -8.59
N GLN A 561 0.54 13.94 -8.03
CA GLN A 561 1.46 14.80 -7.32
C GLN A 561 1.57 14.39 -5.84
N TYR A 562 2.79 14.26 -5.35
CA TYR A 562 3.12 13.89 -3.97
C TYR A 562 4.08 14.92 -3.37
N TYR A 563 3.99 15.11 -2.06
CA TYR A 563 5.11 15.65 -1.30
C TYR A 563 6.03 14.50 -0.92
N THR A 564 7.33 14.63 -1.18
CA THR A 564 8.34 13.59 -0.93
C THR A 564 9.52 14.10 -0.12
N ALA A 565 10.11 13.22 0.70
CA ALA A 565 11.36 13.46 1.40
C ALA A 565 12.16 12.16 1.53
N THR A 566 13.48 12.27 1.58
CA THR A 566 14.36 11.14 1.88
C THR A 566 14.67 11.11 3.37
N VAL A 567 14.52 9.93 3.98
CA VAL A 567 14.75 9.70 5.41
C VAL A 567 15.49 8.37 5.55
N ASP A 568 16.43 8.31 6.48
CA ASP A 568 17.00 7.05 6.97
C ASP A 568 16.42 6.77 8.34
N PHE A 569 15.69 5.67 8.47
CA PHE A 569 15.03 5.30 9.71
C PHE A 569 15.93 4.42 10.54
N THR A 570 15.65 4.37 11.85
CA THR A 570 16.20 3.33 12.73
C THR A 570 15.06 2.67 13.49
N SER A 571 15.23 1.39 13.80
CA SER A 571 14.23 0.60 14.51
C SER A 571 13.78 1.27 15.82
N GLY A 572 12.47 1.40 16.01
CA GLY A 572 11.87 2.04 17.18
C GLY A 572 11.59 3.53 17.05
N GLN A 573 12.01 4.19 15.97
CA GLN A 573 11.70 5.60 15.74
C GLN A 573 10.22 5.85 15.45
N PHE A 574 9.82 7.10 15.69
CA PHE A 574 8.51 7.63 15.38
C PHE A 574 8.62 8.67 14.28
N PHE A 575 7.59 8.79 13.44
CA PHE A 575 7.49 9.89 12.50
C PHE A 575 6.08 10.47 12.38
N THR A 576 6.01 11.72 11.96
CA THR A 576 4.78 12.46 11.64
C THR A 576 5.07 13.52 10.59
N PHE A 577 4.06 14.27 10.17
CA PHE A 577 4.19 15.38 9.23
C PHE A 577 3.78 16.68 9.89
N GLY A 578 4.50 17.76 9.63
CA GLY A 578 4.19 19.08 10.18
C GLY A 578 4.65 20.22 9.29
N GLY A 579 4.19 21.42 9.62
CA GLY A 579 4.57 22.62 8.90
C GLY A 579 4.16 23.90 9.62
N LEU A 580 4.38 25.01 8.94
CA LEU A 580 3.88 26.33 9.29
C LEU A 580 2.53 26.54 8.64
N LEU A 581 1.46 26.16 9.33
CA LEU A 581 0.12 26.48 8.87
C LEU A 581 -0.12 27.99 9.04
N ARG A 582 -0.34 28.69 7.93
CA ARG A 582 -0.56 30.13 7.91
C ARG A 582 -2.06 30.41 7.91
N ASN A 583 -2.57 30.92 9.02
CA ASN A 583 -3.97 31.33 9.16
C ASN A 583 -4.08 32.76 9.69
N PRO A 584 -5.23 33.45 9.49
CA PRO A 584 -5.49 34.76 10.07
C PRO A 584 -5.30 34.73 11.59
N GLY A 585 -4.34 35.51 12.10
CA GLY A 585 -4.02 35.56 13.53
C GLY A 585 -3.59 34.22 14.16
N GLY A 586 -3.22 33.22 13.36
CA GLY A 586 -2.90 31.87 13.83
C GLY A 586 -4.11 31.00 14.19
N VAL A 587 -5.34 31.49 14.00
CA VAL A 587 -6.59 30.79 14.36
C VAL A 587 -6.95 29.76 13.29
N LEU A 588 -7.15 28.51 13.69
CA LEU A 588 -7.52 27.41 12.78
C LEU A 588 -8.96 27.56 12.24
N GLY A 589 -9.28 26.83 11.17
CA GLY A 589 -10.65 26.69 10.67
C GLY A 589 -11.11 27.81 9.73
N VAL A 590 -10.19 28.62 9.21
CA VAL A 590 -10.51 29.62 8.19
C VAL A 590 -11.04 28.95 6.92
N ARG A 591 -12.18 29.43 6.42
CA ARG A 591 -12.83 28.93 5.20
C ARG A 591 -12.40 29.70 3.96
N LEU A 592 -12.32 31.02 4.06
CA LEU A 592 -11.89 31.91 2.99
C LEU A 592 -10.92 32.92 3.60
N TRP A 593 -9.79 33.13 2.94
CA TRP A 593 -8.86 34.19 3.33
C TRP A 593 -8.36 34.94 2.10
N LEU A 594 -8.91 36.12 1.87
CA LEU A 594 -8.48 37.00 0.78
C LEU A 594 -7.56 38.08 1.32
N ARG A 595 -6.51 38.37 0.55
CA ARG A 595 -5.46 39.32 0.91
C ARG A 595 -5.13 40.17 -0.30
N ALA A 596 -4.89 41.46 -0.09
CA ALA A 596 -4.40 42.33 -1.16
C ALA A 596 -2.88 42.18 -1.34
N ASP A 597 -2.13 41.94 -0.27
CA ASP A 597 -0.68 41.78 -0.32
C ASP A 597 -0.20 40.42 -0.87
N GLN A 598 -1.11 39.47 -1.06
CA GLN A 598 -0.82 38.08 -1.44
C GLN A 598 -1.95 37.51 -2.30
N GLY A 599 -1.61 36.78 -3.37
CA GLY A 599 -2.58 36.05 -4.19
C GLY A 599 -3.35 36.88 -5.22
N THR A 600 -3.10 38.17 -5.35
CA THR A 600 -3.61 39.04 -6.43
C THR A 600 -2.90 38.75 -7.77
N ASP A 601 -3.59 38.92 -8.89
CA ASP A 601 -3.03 38.78 -10.24
C ASP A 601 -2.25 40.01 -10.74
N THR A 602 -2.28 41.11 -9.98
CA THR A 602 -1.48 42.31 -10.24
C THR A 602 -1.04 42.97 -8.95
N THR A 603 0.14 43.59 -8.98
CA THR A 603 0.67 44.46 -7.91
C THR A 603 0.90 45.89 -8.41
N THR A 604 0.37 46.24 -9.59
CA THR A 604 0.56 47.55 -10.20
C THR A 604 -0.49 48.54 -9.68
N GLU A 605 -0.05 49.70 -9.20
CA GLU A 605 -0.95 50.76 -8.70
C GLU A 605 -1.99 51.15 -9.75
N GLY A 606 -3.27 51.08 -9.37
CA GLY A 606 -4.41 51.44 -10.21
C GLY A 606 -4.80 50.41 -11.27
N ALA A 607 -4.10 49.28 -11.39
CA ALA A 607 -4.46 48.22 -12.33
C ALA A 607 -5.71 47.45 -11.87
N ALA A 608 -6.51 46.97 -12.82
CA ALA A 608 -7.66 46.13 -12.53
C ALA A 608 -7.22 44.74 -12.05
N VAL A 609 -7.77 44.29 -10.93
CA VAL A 609 -7.59 42.95 -10.35
C VAL A 609 -8.63 42.02 -10.98
N ASN A 610 -8.22 40.94 -11.62
CA ASN A 610 -9.14 39.95 -12.18
C ASN A 610 -9.42 38.81 -11.20
N THR A 611 -8.43 38.42 -10.41
CA THR A 611 -8.54 37.29 -9.48
C THR A 611 -7.72 37.50 -8.21
N VAL A 612 -8.27 37.05 -7.09
CA VAL A 612 -7.55 36.96 -5.81
C VAL A 612 -7.62 35.53 -5.32
N SER A 613 -6.45 34.92 -5.18
CA SER A 613 -6.31 33.54 -4.76
C SER A 613 -6.61 33.40 -3.27
N ASP A 614 -7.39 32.40 -2.91
CA ASP A 614 -7.74 32.09 -1.53
C ASP A 614 -6.54 31.55 -0.75
N GLN A 615 -6.14 32.28 0.29
CA GLN A 615 -4.99 31.97 1.14
C GLN A 615 -5.31 30.97 2.24
N SER A 616 -6.58 30.57 2.41
CA SER A 616 -6.97 29.54 3.36
C SER A 616 -6.53 28.14 2.93
N GLY A 617 -6.22 27.97 1.64
CA GLY A 617 -5.91 26.68 1.02
C GLY A 617 -7.14 25.84 0.66
N ASN A 618 -8.35 26.39 0.74
CA ASN A 618 -9.59 25.72 0.31
C ASN A 618 -9.94 25.97 -1.17
N GLY A 619 -9.23 26.88 -1.84
CA GLY A 619 -9.39 27.14 -3.27
C GLY A 619 -10.57 28.04 -3.63
N PHE A 620 -11.16 28.74 -2.65
CA PHE A 620 -12.29 29.65 -2.87
C PHE A 620 -11.85 31.01 -3.43
N ASN A 621 -11.19 31.00 -4.58
CA ASN A 621 -10.65 32.22 -5.21
C ASN A 621 -11.76 33.25 -5.50
N ALA A 622 -11.46 34.52 -5.29
CA ALA A 622 -12.33 35.63 -5.68
C ALA A 622 -12.08 36.03 -7.14
N LEU A 623 -13.15 36.29 -7.88
CA LEU A 623 -13.16 36.66 -9.29
C LEU A 623 -13.77 38.04 -9.46
N ALA A 624 -13.27 38.83 -10.41
CA ALA A 624 -13.83 40.13 -10.75
C ALA A 624 -14.97 40.01 -11.77
N PRO A 625 -16.06 40.81 -11.63
CA PRO A 625 -17.20 40.79 -12.54
C PRO A 625 -16.89 41.45 -13.89
N SER A 626 -17.75 41.15 -14.88
CA SER A 626 -17.84 41.88 -16.14
C SER A 626 -18.96 42.92 -16.05
N PRO A 627 -18.86 44.12 -16.66
CA PRO A 627 -17.79 44.65 -17.53
C PRO A 627 -16.56 45.19 -16.77
N ALA A 628 -15.49 45.54 -17.50
CA ALA A 628 -14.21 46.01 -16.94
C ALA A 628 -14.32 47.17 -15.94
N ALA A 629 -15.33 48.03 -16.08
CA ALA A 629 -15.60 49.14 -15.17
C ALA A 629 -15.93 48.69 -13.73
N ASN A 630 -16.39 47.44 -13.54
CA ASN A 630 -16.77 46.88 -12.24
C ASN A 630 -15.65 46.05 -11.61
N LYS A 631 -14.46 45.97 -12.22
CA LYS A 631 -13.32 45.24 -11.67
C LYS A 631 -12.62 46.07 -10.59
N PRO A 632 -12.38 45.53 -9.38
CA PRO A 632 -11.60 46.20 -8.32
C PRO A 632 -10.24 46.66 -8.82
N LEU A 633 -9.73 47.79 -8.31
CA LEU A 633 -8.38 48.25 -8.63
C LEU A 633 -7.40 47.89 -7.51
N PHE A 634 -6.18 47.52 -7.85
CA PHE A 634 -5.11 47.30 -6.90
C PHE A 634 -4.51 48.62 -6.43
N ARG A 635 -4.29 48.75 -5.12
CA ARG A 635 -3.65 49.90 -4.50
C ARG A 635 -2.51 49.42 -3.63
N THR A 636 -1.36 50.09 -3.72
CA THR A 636 -0.11 49.72 -3.05
C THR A 636 -0.06 50.12 -1.58
N GLY A 637 -0.98 50.96 -1.09
CA GLY A 637 -1.05 51.42 0.30
C GLY A 637 -0.36 52.75 0.59
N ASN A 638 0.27 53.36 -0.42
CA ASN A 638 0.75 54.76 -0.41
C ASN A 638 0.08 55.53 -1.56
N SER A 639 -1.24 55.35 -1.69
CA SER A 639 -1.97 55.83 -2.85
C SER A 639 -2.35 57.30 -2.64
N ALA A 640 -2.13 58.15 -3.65
CA ALA A 640 -2.50 59.58 -3.60
C ALA A 640 -4.00 59.85 -3.39
N VAL A 641 -4.83 58.80 -3.33
CA VAL A 641 -6.29 58.85 -3.18
C VAL A 641 -6.72 58.93 -1.70
N GLY A 642 -5.80 59.08 -0.76
CA GLY A 642 -6.09 59.43 0.65
C GLY A 642 -6.83 58.35 1.44
N ARG A 643 -6.69 57.09 1.03
CA ARG A 643 -7.28 55.92 1.69
C ARG A 643 -6.16 54.90 1.89
N ASP A 644 -5.67 54.75 3.12
CA ASP A 644 -4.54 53.86 3.40
C ASP A 644 -4.85 52.96 4.59
N PHE A 645 -4.53 51.68 4.46
CA PHE A 645 -4.67 50.67 5.52
C PHE A 645 -3.32 50.48 6.21
N ASN A 646 -2.82 51.55 6.85
CA ASN A 646 -1.49 51.58 7.48
C ASN A 646 -0.38 51.09 6.51
N PHE A 647 -0.25 51.76 5.36
CA PHE A 647 0.75 51.44 4.32
C PHE A 647 0.62 50.04 3.67
N ASN A 648 -0.42 49.27 3.99
CA ASN A 648 -0.67 47.99 3.34
C ASN A 648 -1.45 48.17 2.03
N PRO A 649 -1.19 47.32 1.03
CA PRO A 649 -1.99 47.31 -0.18
C PRO A 649 -3.45 46.93 0.11
N TYR A 650 -4.35 47.35 -0.76
CA TYR A 650 -5.78 47.12 -0.63
C TYR A 650 -6.49 47.09 -1.99
N PHE A 651 -7.72 46.59 -1.99
CA PHE A 651 -8.59 46.60 -3.15
C PHE A 651 -9.51 47.82 -3.13
N ASP A 652 -9.46 48.64 -4.17
CA ASP A 652 -10.37 49.77 -4.36
C ASP A 652 -11.66 49.29 -5.02
N CYS A 653 -12.66 49.01 -4.18
CA CYS A 653 -14.00 48.60 -4.57
C CYS A 653 -14.98 49.80 -4.74
N THR A 654 -14.49 51.03 -4.89
CA THR A 654 -15.36 52.19 -5.16
C THR A 654 -15.98 52.12 -6.56
N ALA A 655 -17.01 52.95 -6.83
CA ALA A 655 -17.70 52.99 -8.13
C ALA A 655 -18.29 51.64 -8.59
N ASN A 656 -18.96 50.93 -7.69
CA ASN A 656 -19.63 49.65 -7.95
C ASN A 656 -18.69 48.51 -8.40
N ARG A 657 -17.42 48.59 -7.97
CA ARG A 657 -16.43 47.53 -8.14
C ARG A 657 -16.55 46.48 -7.04
N GLY A 658 -16.28 45.22 -7.33
CA GLY A 658 -16.32 44.16 -6.31
C GLY A 658 -15.78 42.82 -6.78
N PHE A 659 -15.80 41.83 -5.88
CA PHE A 659 -15.48 40.45 -6.19
C PHE A 659 -16.69 39.54 -5.98
N TYR A 660 -16.69 38.39 -6.64
CA TYR A 660 -17.61 37.30 -6.37
C TYR A 660 -16.85 35.96 -6.34
N ASN A 661 -17.50 34.93 -5.81
CA ASN A 661 -17.04 33.55 -5.87
C ASN A 661 -18.23 32.71 -6.38
N ASN A 662 -17.98 31.80 -7.32
CA ASN A 662 -19.02 30.96 -7.94
C ASN A 662 -19.19 29.58 -7.27
N GLN A 663 -18.48 29.33 -6.18
CA GLN A 663 -18.51 28.12 -5.37
C GLN A 663 -19.22 28.39 -4.04
N ALA A 664 -19.88 27.35 -3.51
CA ALA A 664 -20.52 27.42 -2.21
C ALA A 664 -19.46 27.37 -1.10
N ILE A 665 -19.18 28.52 -0.47
CA ILE A 665 -18.23 28.62 0.66
C ILE A 665 -18.82 27.97 1.93
N PHE A 666 -20.14 27.98 2.08
CA PHE A 666 -20.87 27.36 3.19
C PHE A 666 -21.76 26.24 2.68
N THR A 667 -21.74 25.09 3.37
CA THR A 667 -22.43 23.86 2.94
C THR A 667 -23.83 23.69 3.53
N SER A 668 -24.25 24.54 4.48
CA SER A 668 -25.59 24.46 5.08
C SER A 668 -26.11 25.82 5.55
N ASP A 669 -27.44 25.98 5.58
CA ASP A 669 -28.14 27.22 5.94
C ASP A 669 -27.97 27.66 7.42
N ASN A 670 -27.23 26.90 8.24
CA ASN A 670 -27.12 27.07 9.71
C ASN A 670 -25.69 26.88 10.27
N SER A 671 -24.65 26.95 9.45
CA SER A 671 -23.28 26.81 9.96
C SER A 671 -22.87 28.01 10.81
N ASN A 672 -22.52 27.78 12.08
CA ASN A 672 -21.84 28.76 12.92
C ASN A 672 -20.61 29.31 12.19
N GLY A 673 -20.36 30.61 12.28
CA GLY A 673 -19.28 31.24 11.54
C GLY A 673 -18.91 32.62 12.05
N ALA A 674 -17.67 33.00 11.78
CA ALA A 674 -17.13 34.32 12.07
C ALA A 674 -16.67 34.97 10.76
N TYR A 675 -16.98 36.25 10.61
CA TYR A 675 -16.62 37.07 9.46
C TYR A 675 -15.76 38.23 9.93
N PHE A 676 -14.69 38.50 9.20
CA PHE A 676 -13.77 39.62 9.46
C PHE A 676 -13.49 40.33 8.15
N VAL A 677 -13.67 41.66 8.13
CA VAL A 677 -13.37 42.51 6.99
C VAL A 677 -12.72 43.79 7.48
N HIS A 678 -11.54 44.12 6.97
CA HIS A 678 -10.95 45.44 7.18
C HIS A 678 -11.36 46.32 6.00
N ALA A 679 -12.12 47.39 6.25
CA ALA A 679 -12.62 48.25 5.19
C ALA A 679 -12.66 49.73 5.61
N GLN A 680 -12.70 50.59 4.59
CA GLN A 680 -12.88 52.03 4.70
C GLN A 680 -13.96 52.45 3.70
N HIS A 681 -14.92 53.28 4.13
CA HIS A 681 -15.93 53.83 3.22
C HIS A 681 -15.61 55.27 2.84
N SER A 682 -15.97 55.69 1.62
CA SER A 682 -15.61 57.00 1.04
C SER A 682 -16.45 58.19 1.56
N GLY A 683 -17.09 58.06 2.73
CA GLY A 683 -17.92 59.12 3.33
C GLY A 683 -19.26 59.42 2.63
N THR A 684 -19.59 58.76 1.52
CA THR A 684 -20.90 58.87 0.84
C THR A 684 -21.44 57.48 0.54
N VAL A 685 -22.38 57.02 1.38
CA VAL A 685 -23.07 55.74 1.24
C VAL A 685 -24.51 56.04 0.77
N PRO A 686 -24.94 55.57 -0.41
CA PRO A 686 -26.33 55.69 -0.82
C PRO A 686 -27.25 55.01 0.20
N THR A 687 -28.45 55.55 0.40
CA THR A 687 -29.39 55.20 1.49
C THR A 687 -29.86 53.74 1.50
N PHE A 688 -29.51 52.93 0.50
CA PHE A 688 -29.58 51.47 0.51
C PHE A 688 -28.50 50.91 -0.43
N GLY A 689 -27.65 49.96 0.01
CA GLY A 689 -27.04 49.01 -0.92
C GLY A 689 -25.51 48.83 -0.96
N THR A 690 -24.69 49.56 -0.18
CA THR A 690 -23.23 49.29 -0.19
C THR A 690 -22.91 48.04 0.63
N THR A 691 -22.75 46.93 -0.06
CA THR A 691 -22.44 45.62 0.49
C THR A 691 -20.93 45.47 0.65
N LEU A 692 -20.46 45.23 1.86
CA LEU A 692 -19.07 44.90 2.14
C LEU A 692 -18.80 43.42 1.86
N MET A 693 -19.70 42.55 2.31
CA MET A 693 -19.63 41.10 2.09
C MET A 693 -21.04 40.52 2.12
N ALA A 694 -21.33 39.61 1.21
CA ALA A 694 -22.58 38.85 1.22
C ALA A 694 -22.31 37.39 0.92
N VAL A 695 -23.11 36.53 1.52
CA VAL A 695 -23.24 35.11 1.18
C VAL A 695 -24.67 34.90 0.71
N ALA A 696 -24.84 34.55 -0.56
CA ALA A 696 -26.15 34.40 -1.19
C ALA A 696 -26.38 32.95 -1.66
N ARG A 697 -27.65 32.52 -1.71
CA ARG A 697 -28.03 31.26 -2.35
C ARG A 697 -27.82 31.37 -3.86
N GLY A 698 -27.11 30.40 -4.43
CA GLY A 698 -26.69 30.43 -5.83
C GLY A 698 -27.85 30.48 -6.80
N THR A 699 -27.95 31.58 -7.55
CA THR A 699 -28.37 31.56 -8.95
C THR A 699 -27.44 32.43 -9.77
N THR A 700 -27.38 32.12 -11.06
CA THR A 700 -26.56 32.74 -12.11
C THR A 700 -26.56 34.28 -12.07
N PRO A 701 -25.45 34.93 -12.47
CA PRO A 701 -25.35 36.40 -12.50
C PRO A 701 -26.51 37.03 -13.29
N GLY A 702 -27.23 37.98 -12.69
CA GLY A 702 -28.27 38.78 -13.36
C GLY A 702 -29.73 38.50 -12.97
N THR A 703 -30.00 37.57 -12.05
CA THR A 703 -31.34 37.41 -11.42
C THR A 703 -31.32 37.94 -9.99
N ALA A 704 -32.40 38.60 -9.56
CA ALA A 704 -32.51 39.17 -8.23
C ALA A 704 -32.40 38.06 -7.17
N PRO A 705 -31.45 38.14 -6.21
CA PRO A 705 -31.21 37.06 -5.25
C PRO A 705 -32.42 36.91 -4.33
N TYR A 706 -33.02 35.71 -4.32
CA TYR A 706 -33.96 35.31 -3.27
C TYR A 706 -33.15 35.07 -1.98
N MET A 707 -33.13 36.09 -1.12
CA MET A 707 -32.63 36.13 0.26
C MET A 707 -31.12 35.84 0.43
N ASP A 708 -30.32 36.91 0.63
CA ASP A 708 -28.95 36.82 1.16
C ASP A 708 -28.99 36.03 2.50
N GLN A 709 -28.24 34.92 2.62
CA GLN A 709 -28.18 34.13 3.87
C GLN A 709 -27.57 34.95 5.00
N ALA A 710 -26.54 35.72 4.65
CA ALA A 710 -25.92 36.69 5.54
C ALA A 710 -25.23 37.82 4.76
N LYS A 711 -25.36 39.07 5.23
CA LYS A 711 -24.87 40.26 4.54
C LYS A 711 -24.36 41.31 5.51
N PHE A 712 -23.18 41.83 5.23
CA PHE A 712 -22.54 42.95 5.91
C PHE A 712 -22.64 44.17 4.99
N TYR A 713 -23.37 45.22 5.41
CA TYR A 713 -23.64 46.37 4.55
C TYR A 713 -23.87 47.65 5.34
N PHE A 714 -23.59 48.80 4.71
CA PHE A 714 -23.91 50.10 5.29
C PHE A 714 -25.34 50.51 4.92
N THR A 715 -26.09 51.03 5.89
CA THR A 715 -27.41 51.66 5.67
C THR A 715 -27.34 53.18 5.63
N SER A 716 -26.26 53.76 6.17
CA SER A 716 -25.96 55.18 6.09
C SER A 716 -24.45 55.38 6.24
N ASN A 717 -23.99 56.63 6.16
CA ASN A 717 -22.59 57.00 6.42
C ASN A 717 -22.08 56.60 7.81
N THR A 718 -22.96 56.33 8.75
CA THR A 718 -22.62 56.06 10.15
C THR A 718 -23.18 54.75 10.66
N ASN A 719 -24.04 54.07 9.89
CA ASN A 719 -24.73 52.87 10.34
C ASN A 719 -24.33 51.66 9.50
N LEU A 720 -23.82 50.65 10.19
CA LEU A 720 -23.39 49.39 9.64
C LEU A 720 -24.30 48.28 10.14
N GLN A 721 -24.78 47.44 9.23
CA GLN A 721 -25.68 46.35 9.54
C GLN A 721 -25.08 45.00 9.13
N TRP A 722 -25.32 44.00 9.96
CA TRP A 722 -25.25 42.61 9.57
C TRP A 722 -26.64 42.03 9.63
N ALA A 723 -27.11 41.51 8.50
CA ALA A 723 -28.37 40.81 8.38
C ALA A 723 -28.07 39.34 8.11
N ALA A 724 -28.67 38.43 8.88
CA ALA A 724 -28.63 36.99 8.60
C ALA A 724 -29.95 36.34 8.99
N ASN A 725 -30.58 35.59 8.07
CA ASN A 725 -31.81 34.84 8.34
C ASN A 725 -32.88 35.63 9.13
N ASN A 726 -33.22 36.84 8.65
CA ASN A 726 -34.19 37.78 9.26
C ASN A 726 -33.80 38.37 10.63
N ILE A 727 -32.57 38.18 11.09
CA ILE A 727 -32.02 38.84 12.28
C ILE A 727 -31.02 39.90 11.83
N ASN A 728 -31.19 41.13 12.34
CA ASN A 728 -30.30 42.24 12.04
C ASN A 728 -29.61 42.72 13.33
N ALA A 729 -28.30 42.93 13.26
CA ALA A 729 -27.57 43.75 14.23
C ALA A 729 -27.11 45.03 13.53
N THR A 730 -27.10 46.14 14.26
CA THR A 730 -26.70 47.45 13.72
C THR A 730 -25.70 48.12 14.64
N VAL A 731 -24.53 48.49 14.13
CA VAL A 731 -23.60 49.35 14.84
C VAL A 731 -23.75 50.77 14.28
N ASN A 732 -24.03 51.73 15.16
CA ASN A 732 -24.20 53.13 14.80
C ASN A 732 -22.90 53.93 15.04
N ASN A 733 -22.82 55.11 14.43
CA ASN A 733 -21.70 56.04 14.53
C ASN A 733 -20.35 55.48 14.06
N VAL A 734 -20.36 54.54 13.12
CA VAL A 734 -19.15 54.03 12.46
C VAL A 734 -18.45 55.17 11.72
N THR A 735 -17.12 55.19 11.78
CA THR A 735 -16.30 56.25 11.18
C THR A 735 -15.97 55.92 9.72
N ALA A 736 -15.64 56.96 8.94
CA ALA A 736 -15.09 56.80 7.59
C ALA A 736 -13.59 56.42 7.57
N ALA A 737 -13.02 56.13 8.75
CA ALA A 737 -11.64 55.68 8.87
C ALA A 737 -11.54 54.17 8.54
N PRO A 738 -10.33 53.69 8.17
CA PRO A 738 -10.09 52.26 8.06
C PRO A 738 -10.36 51.54 9.38
N ALA A 739 -11.29 50.59 9.36
CA ALA A 739 -11.75 49.88 10.55
C ALA A 739 -11.83 48.36 10.32
N LEU A 740 -11.48 47.59 11.36
CA LEU A 740 -11.78 46.16 11.40
C LEU A 740 -13.25 45.98 11.80
N TYR A 741 -13.98 45.32 10.91
CA TYR A 741 -15.34 44.90 11.13
C TYR A 741 -15.39 43.39 11.35
N SER A 742 -16.14 42.96 12.36
CA SER A 742 -16.38 41.54 12.59
C SER A 742 -17.83 41.24 12.89
N ALA A 743 -18.26 40.04 12.50
CA ALA A 743 -19.55 39.47 12.83
C ALA A 743 -19.39 38.00 13.23
N ASN A 744 -19.91 37.62 14.40
CA ASN A 744 -20.00 36.24 14.82
C ASN A 744 -21.46 35.80 14.79
N TRP A 745 -21.68 34.59 14.31
CA TRP A 745 -22.98 33.95 14.30
C TRP A 745 -22.88 32.56 14.92
N THR A 746 -23.66 32.35 15.99
CA THR A 746 -23.74 31.09 16.73
C THR A 746 -25.21 30.75 17.04
N GLY A 747 -25.63 29.49 16.90
CA GLY A 747 -26.98 29.07 17.32
C GLY A 747 -27.25 27.57 17.30
N LEU A 748 -27.73 27.04 18.44
CA LEU A 748 -28.03 25.63 18.72
C LEU A 748 -29.34 25.11 18.10
N THR A 749 -30.16 25.98 17.50
CA THR A 749 -31.35 25.71 16.66
C THR A 749 -31.86 27.07 16.13
N ALA A 750 -32.85 27.07 15.22
CA ALA A 750 -33.43 28.30 14.64
C ALA A 750 -33.95 29.33 15.66
N ALA A 751 -34.22 28.93 16.91
CA ALA A 751 -34.85 29.74 17.95
C ALA A 751 -33.87 30.50 18.89
N ASN A 752 -32.57 30.19 18.88
CA ASN A 752 -31.58 30.77 19.80
C ASN A 752 -30.31 31.19 19.05
N LYS A 753 -30.42 32.24 18.23
CA LYS A 753 -29.30 32.77 17.43
C LYS A 753 -28.72 34.00 18.13
N ILE A 754 -27.42 33.98 18.41
CA ILE A 754 -26.67 35.12 18.95
C ILE A 754 -25.83 35.72 17.82
N LEU A 755 -26.00 37.02 17.63
CA LEU A 755 -25.32 37.80 16.62
C LEU A 755 -24.51 38.90 17.30
N GLN A 756 -23.19 38.83 17.15
CA GLN A 756 -22.29 39.83 17.72
C GLN A 756 -21.58 40.56 16.58
N MET A 757 -21.64 41.88 16.58
CA MET A 757 -20.87 42.73 15.66
C MET A 757 -19.93 43.65 16.44
N SER A 758 -18.78 43.97 15.84
CA SER A 758 -17.90 45.01 16.37
C SER A 758 -17.25 45.87 15.29
N SER A 759 -16.97 47.13 15.65
CA SER A 759 -16.16 48.09 14.89
C SER A 759 -15.34 48.94 15.85
N GLU A 760 -14.01 49.01 15.69
CA GLU A 760 -13.11 49.92 16.44
C GLU A 760 -13.40 50.01 17.96
N GLY A 761 -13.55 48.85 18.63
CA GLY A 761 -13.81 48.80 20.08
C GLY A 761 -15.27 48.98 20.51
N ARG A 762 -16.19 49.32 19.60
CA ARG A 762 -17.65 49.28 19.86
C ARG A 762 -18.19 47.89 19.56
N ARG A 763 -18.98 47.33 20.48
CA ARG A 763 -19.60 46.00 20.36
C ARG A 763 -21.11 46.11 20.50
N ARG A 764 -21.85 45.38 19.67
CA ARG A 764 -23.30 45.15 19.87
C ARG A 764 -23.60 43.67 19.77
N ILE A 765 -24.39 43.17 20.71
CA ILE A 765 -24.90 41.80 20.74
C ILE A 765 -26.41 41.87 20.53
N THR A 766 -26.93 41.14 19.55
CA THR A 766 -28.36 40.94 19.33
C THR A 766 -28.65 39.46 19.45
N THR A 767 -29.61 39.07 20.29
CA THR A 767 -30.13 37.71 20.41
C THR A 767 -31.51 37.62 19.74
N GLY A 768 -31.80 36.52 19.04
CA GLY A 768 -33.17 36.11 18.66
C GLY A 768 -33.44 34.70 19.21
N ALA A 769 -34.66 34.26 19.55
CA ALA A 769 -35.97 34.55 18.95
C ALA A 769 -37.15 34.51 19.96
N ILE A 770 -38.24 35.28 19.71
CA ILE A 770 -39.58 35.04 20.32
C ILE A 770 -40.65 35.38 19.27
N THR A 771 -41.21 34.38 18.60
CA THR A 771 -42.57 34.50 18.05
C THR A 771 -43.53 34.07 19.15
N VAL A 772 -44.05 35.01 19.95
CA VAL A 772 -45.39 34.84 20.52
C VAL A 772 -46.30 35.54 19.53
N LEU A 773 -47.06 34.76 18.76
CA LEU A 773 -48.20 35.29 18.01
C LEU A 773 -49.19 35.90 19.01
N PRO A 774 -49.60 37.17 18.90
CA PRO A 774 -50.76 37.65 19.63
C PRO A 774 -51.90 37.97 18.65
N TRP A 775 -52.93 37.14 18.65
CA TRP A 775 -54.34 37.55 18.58
C TRP A 775 -55.21 36.33 18.98
N ALA A 776 -56.07 36.32 20.00
CA ALA A 776 -56.94 37.35 20.55
C ALA A 776 -57.08 37.25 22.08
N GLY A 777 -57.16 38.40 22.77
CA GLY A 777 -57.93 38.56 24.02
C GLY A 777 -57.14 38.60 25.34
N GLY A 778 -56.98 39.81 25.89
CA GLY A 778 -56.82 40.06 27.34
C GLY A 778 -55.38 40.21 27.89
N GLN A 779 -55.05 41.41 28.38
CA GLN A 779 -53.80 41.83 29.08
C GLN A 779 -53.56 41.10 30.44
N PRO A 780 -52.43 41.31 31.15
CA PRO A 780 -51.01 41.28 30.74
C PRO A 780 -50.11 40.49 31.74
N SER A 781 -48.95 39.95 31.32
CA SER A 781 -47.81 39.76 32.26
C SER A 781 -46.46 39.45 31.58
N SER A 782 -45.48 40.26 31.95
CA SER A 782 -44.00 40.06 31.92
C SER A 782 -43.30 39.81 30.58
N GLN A 783 -42.93 40.90 29.90
CA GLN A 783 -41.72 40.92 29.06
C GLN A 783 -40.51 41.26 29.95
N PHE A 784 -39.53 40.37 30.00
CA PHE A 784 -38.21 40.65 30.53
C PHE A 784 -37.41 41.35 29.42
N ALA A 785 -37.30 42.67 29.49
CA ALA A 785 -36.35 43.43 28.70
C ALA A 785 -35.02 43.47 29.47
N ILE A 786 -33.96 42.89 28.93
CA ILE A 786 -32.60 43.30 29.31
C ILE A 786 -32.34 44.60 28.56
N ASN A 787 -32.69 45.71 29.21
CA ASN A 787 -32.13 47.03 28.94
C ASN A 787 -30.80 47.10 29.71
N ASP A 788 -29.69 47.34 29.03
CA ASP A 788 -28.54 48.14 29.50
C ASP A 788 -27.35 48.03 28.53
N VAL A 789 -26.48 49.02 28.26
CA VAL A 789 -26.23 50.35 28.83
C VAL A 789 -25.92 51.32 27.68
N HIS A 790 -26.46 52.52 27.77
CA HIS A 790 -26.03 53.68 26.99
C HIS A 790 -24.72 54.21 27.60
N ALA A 791 -23.57 54.02 26.93
CA ALA A 791 -22.33 54.71 27.31
C ALA A 791 -22.16 55.96 26.42
N SER A 792 -22.86 57.03 26.77
CA SER A 792 -22.49 58.39 26.41
C SER A 792 -21.79 59.03 27.61
N GLY A 793 -20.48 59.25 27.53
CA GLY A 793 -19.73 59.97 28.55
C GLY A 793 -18.29 60.20 28.11
N ALA A 794 -17.95 61.46 27.88
CA ALA A 794 -16.58 61.93 27.71
C ALA A 794 -15.86 61.96 29.07
N GLY A 795 -14.53 61.75 29.08
CA GLY A 795 -13.64 62.18 30.17
C GLY A 795 -12.91 61.07 30.93
N ASP A 796 -11.59 61.02 30.69
CA ASP A 796 -10.46 60.69 31.58
C ASP A 796 -10.33 59.35 32.36
N ASN A 797 -9.10 58.84 32.19
CA ASN A 797 -8.19 58.19 33.14
C ASN A 797 -8.36 56.72 33.56
N SER A 798 -7.33 55.96 33.15
CA SER A 798 -6.59 54.93 33.91
C SER A 798 -7.39 54.02 34.86
N GLY A 799 -7.55 52.76 34.46
CA GLY A 799 -8.05 51.72 35.36
C GLY A 799 -8.02 50.35 34.72
N SER A 800 -6.88 49.67 34.85
CA SER A 800 -6.73 48.22 34.68
C SER A 800 -7.82 47.50 35.47
N PHE A 801 -8.60 46.59 34.88
CA PHE A 801 -9.23 45.52 35.64
C PHE A 801 -9.33 44.22 34.84
N TYR A 802 -9.01 43.17 35.58
CA TYR A 802 -8.74 41.80 35.21
C TYR A 802 -9.93 41.06 34.60
N ALA A 803 -9.62 40.12 33.72
CA ALA A 803 -10.49 39.02 33.35
C ALA A 803 -10.86 38.18 34.58
N PRO A 804 -12.09 37.67 34.66
CA PRO A 804 -12.34 36.38 35.27
C PRO A 804 -12.45 35.33 34.16
N GLU A 805 -11.55 34.35 34.25
CA GLU A 805 -11.73 33.01 33.72
C GLU A 805 -13.13 32.49 34.04
N PHE A 806 -13.74 31.75 33.10
CA PHE A 806 -14.48 30.54 33.45
C PHE A 806 -14.33 29.52 32.32
N ILE A 807 -14.10 28.29 32.77
CA ILE A 807 -13.70 27.02 32.16
C ILE A 807 -14.36 26.70 30.82
#